data_AF-A0A8C2A654-F1
#
_entry.id   AF-A0A8C2A654-F1
#
_cell.length_a   1.000
_cell.length_b   1.000
_cell.length_c   1.000
_cell.angle_alpha   90.00
_cell.angle_beta   90.00
_cell.angle_gamma   90.00
#
_symmetry.space_group_name_H-M   'P 1'
#
loop_
_entity.id
_entity.type
_entity.pdbx_description
1 polymer ?
#
loop_
_entity_poly.entity_id
_entity_poly.type
_entity_poly.pdbx_seq_one_letter_code
_entity_poly.pdbx_strand_id
1 'polypeptide(L)'
;MEGCWTLLLFLGAYLVLLAAETRLITGKGIYTNTWAVHIEVGAEEAERIAHKHGFISHGQVFGDYYHFQHRGVVRRSLSGHRGVHVRLHAEPQVIWAEQQIAKRRHKRDIHIEPTDPKFSQQWYLYNPSHGDLNVKEAWAQGFTGRGVVVTILDDGIEKDHPDLARNYDPDASYDVNDRDPDPQPRYTQLNDNRHGTRCAGEVAAAANNGVCGVGVAYNAKIGGVRMLDGEVTDVVEAQSLSLNSQHIHIYSASWGPEDDGKTVDGPAKLAKEAFLQGVTEGRGGLGSIFVWASGNGGRERDSCNCDGYTNSIYTLSISSTTQYGNVPWYSEACSSTLATTYSSGNLNEKQIVTTDLRKKCTDSHTGTSASAPLAAGIIALALEANMNLTWRDMQHLVVRTSRPAHLITNDWRTNGVGRLVSHSYGYGLLDASAMVVLARNWSSVGLQHKCVINMLTEPRDIKSHLVFSRSVEACSGQLDFVSSLEHVQARLTLSYNHRGNLAVHLISPLGTRSTLLAPRPQDNSAEGFNDWAFMTTHSWDEDPRGEWTLEIENVAGLNDYGVLSQFTLILYGTGSSATDPSISDYTRPSNNSCKTFDTQQICIECSTGFSLFLQGCVKSCPPGFSSGLQVLNLSLDSWVEHSTVQACLSCHPVCLTCFGSGENECLSCPPHSHLVVTSCLHQNQRKWSSIPMLQHEVDSNSDKSLHDPGLSSRLPALVAVLSCAFILATFAAVFVLLQLHSRAAMGFGFGLGMNSESDSEELEYHSEKTAFIRTQSAL
;
A
#
# COMPACT_ATOMS: atom_id res chain seq x y z
N MET A 1 24.14 19.70 55.44
CA MET A 1 24.36 18.86 54.24
C MET A 1 24.54 19.69 52.95
N GLU A 2 24.82 20.99 53.03
CA GLU A 2 24.67 21.89 51.88
C GLU A 2 25.85 21.85 50.89
N GLY A 3 27.08 21.63 51.38
CA GLY A 3 28.29 21.62 50.54
C GLY A 3 28.41 20.46 49.54
N CYS A 4 27.56 19.42 49.63
CA CYS A 4 27.56 18.30 48.68
C CYS A 4 26.77 18.65 47.41
N TRP A 5 25.63 19.33 47.56
CA TRP A 5 24.77 19.74 46.44
C TRP A 5 25.43 20.79 45.54
N THR A 6 26.18 21.73 46.11
CA THR A 6 26.97 22.69 45.33
C THR A 6 28.05 21.99 44.51
N LEU A 7 28.76 21.00 45.08
CA LEU A 7 29.79 20.24 44.37
C LEU A 7 29.22 19.44 43.19
N LEU A 8 28.06 18.79 43.39
CA LEU A 8 27.32 18.08 42.35
C LEU A 8 26.83 19.00 41.22
N LEU A 9 26.36 20.21 41.56
CA LEU A 9 25.95 21.21 40.57
C LEU A 9 27.13 21.71 39.72
N PHE A 10 28.30 21.95 40.33
CA PHE A 10 29.51 22.31 39.58
C PHE A 10 30.02 21.16 38.69
N LEU A 11 30.01 19.92 39.17
CA LEU A 11 30.34 18.74 38.37
C LEU A 11 29.38 18.54 37.20
N GLY A 12 28.07 18.71 37.43
CA GLY A 12 27.04 18.65 36.39
C GLY A 12 27.23 19.74 35.33
N ALA A 13 27.46 20.99 35.74
CA ALA A 13 27.73 22.09 34.82
C ALA A 13 29.01 21.88 34.00
N TYR A 14 30.08 21.34 34.61
CA TYR A 14 31.33 21.03 33.93
C TYR A 14 31.19 19.88 32.91
N LEU A 15 30.43 18.83 33.26
CA LEU A 15 30.09 17.75 32.34
C LEU A 15 29.19 18.21 31.19
N VAL A 16 28.24 19.11 31.43
CA VAL A 16 27.41 19.72 30.37
C VAL A 16 28.24 20.62 29.45
N LEU A 17 29.23 21.36 29.98
CA LEU A 17 30.18 22.13 29.16
C LEU A 17 31.05 21.21 28.29
N LEU A 18 31.61 20.13 28.84
CA LEU A 18 32.35 19.12 28.06
C LEU A 18 31.46 18.42 27.01
N ALA A 19 30.19 18.16 27.32
CA ALA A 19 29.22 17.62 26.38
C ALA A 19 28.85 18.64 25.27
N ALA A 20 28.84 19.93 25.56
CA ALA A 20 28.62 20.99 24.58
C ALA A 20 29.84 21.17 23.67
N GLU A 21 31.06 21.19 24.22
CA GLU A 21 32.30 21.27 23.44
C GLU A 21 32.48 20.06 22.51
N THR A 22 32.20 18.85 23.00
CA THR A 22 32.26 17.64 22.16
C THR A 22 31.19 17.62 21.06
N ARG A 23 29.96 18.10 21.34
CA ARG A 23 28.93 18.30 20.30
C ARG A 23 29.27 19.38 19.27
N LEU A 24 30.15 20.33 19.61
CA LEU A 24 30.64 21.39 18.69
C LEU A 24 31.77 20.93 17.75
N ILE A 25 32.33 19.73 17.93
CA ILE A 25 33.45 19.22 17.11
C ILE A 25 32.99 18.49 15.85
N THR A 26 31.83 17.85 15.86
CA THR A 26 31.33 17.02 14.74
C THR A 26 30.86 17.81 13.50
N GLY A 27 30.78 19.14 13.58
CA GLY A 27 30.34 20.02 12.48
C GLY A 27 31.45 20.72 11.68
N LYS A 28 32.73 20.52 12.00
CA LYS A 28 33.84 21.27 11.35
C LYS A 28 34.16 20.75 9.95
N GLY A 29 33.70 21.47 8.94
CA GLY A 29 34.08 21.23 7.54
C GLY A 29 35.59 21.39 7.29
N ILE A 30 36.13 20.60 6.36
CA ILE A 30 37.56 20.61 6.02
C ILE A 30 37.85 21.82 5.11
N TYR A 31 38.57 22.80 5.65
CA TYR A 31 39.06 23.97 4.92
C TYR A 31 40.19 23.58 3.95
N THR A 32 40.23 24.19 2.77
CA THR A 32 41.30 23.99 1.77
C THR A 32 42.34 25.12 1.80
N ASN A 33 43.42 25.00 1.03
CA ASN A 33 44.32 26.12 0.74
C ASN A 33 43.83 27.04 -0.39
N THR A 34 42.51 27.04 -0.70
CA THR A 34 41.92 27.84 -1.77
C THR A 34 40.83 28.78 -1.26
N TRP A 35 40.66 29.90 -1.96
CA TRP A 35 39.71 30.98 -1.67
C TRP A 35 38.93 31.32 -2.94
N ALA A 36 37.66 31.71 -2.77
CA ALA A 36 36.91 32.43 -3.77
C ALA A 36 36.89 33.91 -3.38
N VAL A 37 37.03 34.83 -4.34
CA VAL A 37 37.31 36.25 -4.11
C VAL A 37 36.55 37.11 -5.11
N HIS A 38 35.88 38.18 -4.67
CA HIS A 38 35.12 39.11 -5.52
C HIS A 38 35.87 40.42 -5.73
N ILE A 39 36.20 40.76 -6.97
CA ILE A 39 37.05 41.91 -7.37
C ILE A 39 36.53 42.52 -8.69
N GLU A 40 35.68 43.54 -8.59
CA GLU A 40 35.05 44.24 -9.74
C GLU A 40 36.05 45.00 -10.65
N VAL A 41 37.32 45.12 -10.24
CA VAL A 41 38.38 45.82 -10.99
C VAL A 41 39.00 44.95 -12.10
N GLY A 42 38.59 43.67 -12.20
CA GLY A 42 38.97 42.79 -13.30
C GLY A 42 40.24 41.95 -13.09
N ALA A 43 40.56 41.14 -14.10
CA ALA A 43 41.46 39.99 -13.95
C ALA A 43 42.92 40.34 -13.66
N GLU A 44 43.46 41.41 -14.25
CA GLU A 44 44.85 41.83 -14.01
C GLU A 44 45.05 42.29 -12.55
N GLU A 45 44.09 43.04 -12.01
CA GLU A 45 44.12 43.50 -10.62
C GLU A 45 43.91 42.33 -9.64
N ALA A 46 43.04 41.38 -9.98
CA ALA A 46 42.88 40.14 -9.22
C ALA A 46 44.19 39.33 -9.16
N GLU A 47 44.91 39.18 -10.28
CA GLU A 47 46.20 38.48 -10.29
C GLU A 47 47.30 39.25 -9.55
N ARG A 48 47.34 40.59 -9.66
CA ARG A 48 48.24 41.45 -8.88
C ARG A 48 48.00 41.29 -7.37
N ILE A 49 46.74 41.25 -6.93
CA ILE A 49 46.34 41.05 -5.53
C ILE A 49 46.67 39.63 -5.05
N ALA A 50 46.43 38.61 -5.87
CA ALA A 50 46.81 37.23 -5.57
C ALA A 50 48.33 37.13 -5.30
N HIS A 51 49.15 37.67 -6.22
CA HIS A 51 50.60 37.63 -6.08
C HIS A 51 51.09 38.43 -4.85
N LYS A 52 50.52 39.63 -4.60
CA LYS A 52 50.81 40.47 -3.42
C LYS A 52 50.69 39.71 -2.10
N HIS A 53 49.72 38.80 -1.99
CA HIS A 53 49.43 38.03 -0.77
C HIS A 53 49.92 36.57 -0.79
N GLY A 54 50.77 36.18 -1.74
CA GLY A 54 51.34 34.82 -1.79
C GLY A 54 50.40 33.73 -2.33
N PHE A 55 49.36 34.15 -3.05
CA PHE A 55 48.46 33.26 -3.79
C PHE A 55 48.91 33.08 -5.25
N ILE A 56 48.43 31.99 -5.85
CA ILE A 56 48.33 31.80 -7.30
C ILE A 56 46.88 32.16 -7.68
N SER A 57 46.68 32.98 -8.71
CA SER A 57 45.38 33.09 -9.35
C SER A 57 45.18 31.89 -10.28
N HIS A 58 44.05 31.19 -10.16
CA HIS A 58 43.60 30.19 -11.13
C HIS A 58 42.61 30.79 -12.15
N GLY A 59 42.54 32.12 -12.21
CA GLY A 59 41.64 32.85 -13.09
C GLY A 59 40.23 33.06 -12.53
N GLN A 60 39.37 33.51 -13.44
CA GLN A 60 37.97 33.86 -13.22
C GLN A 60 37.10 32.59 -13.12
N VAL A 61 36.11 32.58 -12.23
CA VAL A 61 35.16 31.48 -12.05
C VAL A 61 33.87 31.77 -12.81
N PHE A 62 33.29 32.95 -12.59
CA PHE A 62 32.21 33.57 -13.34
C PHE A 62 32.07 35.03 -12.87
N GLY A 63 31.73 35.96 -13.76
CA GLY A 63 31.67 37.40 -13.40
C GLY A 63 32.94 37.85 -12.67
N ASP A 64 32.80 38.73 -11.68
CA ASP A 64 33.94 39.29 -10.96
C ASP A 64 34.45 38.41 -9.80
N TYR A 65 34.13 37.10 -9.84
CA TYR A 65 34.63 36.09 -8.90
C TYR A 65 35.85 35.35 -9.44
N TYR A 66 36.91 35.27 -8.61
CA TYR A 66 38.20 34.66 -8.92
C TYR A 66 38.54 33.53 -7.93
N HIS A 67 39.31 32.55 -8.38
CA HIS A 67 39.76 31.41 -7.56
C HIS A 67 41.25 31.54 -7.24
N PHE A 68 41.59 31.78 -5.97
CA PHE A 68 42.97 31.93 -5.52
C PHE A 68 43.44 30.71 -4.71
N GLN A 69 44.71 30.31 -4.86
CA GLN A 69 45.34 29.26 -4.04
C GLN A 69 46.58 29.78 -3.31
N HIS A 70 46.57 29.78 -1.98
CA HIS A 70 47.72 30.24 -1.19
C HIS A 70 48.81 29.17 -1.13
N ARG A 71 50.06 29.54 -1.44
CA ARG A 71 51.19 28.58 -1.50
C ARG A 71 51.66 28.13 -0.11
N GLY A 72 51.66 29.03 0.87
CA GLY A 72 52.22 28.82 2.21
C GLY A 72 51.26 28.25 3.27
N VAL A 73 50.19 27.54 2.89
CA VAL A 73 49.27 26.89 3.85
C VAL A 73 48.89 25.47 3.41
N VAL A 74 48.53 24.62 4.37
CA VAL A 74 48.23 23.21 4.15
C VAL A 74 46.98 23.00 3.31
N ARG A 75 47.03 22.02 2.39
CA ARG A 75 45.96 21.75 1.40
C ARG A 75 44.61 21.37 2.02
N ARG A 76 44.60 20.84 3.25
CA ARG A 76 43.41 20.50 4.04
C ARG A 76 43.67 20.81 5.52
N SER A 77 42.70 21.42 6.19
CA SER A 77 42.78 21.78 7.62
C SER A 77 41.42 21.63 8.31
N LEU A 78 41.44 21.29 9.61
CA LEU A 78 40.26 21.32 10.50
C LEU A 78 39.96 22.72 11.06
N SER A 79 40.77 23.72 10.70
CA SER A 79 40.62 25.12 11.10
C SER A 79 40.94 26.07 9.95
N GLY A 80 40.14 27.14 9.81
CA GLY A 80 40.35 28.15 8.77
C GLY A 80 41.60 29.00 9.02
N HIS A 81 42.29 29.36 7.94
CA HIS A 81 43.51 30.17 7.96
C HIS A 81 43.19 31.67 8.09
N ARG A 82 42.61 32.05 9.23
CA ARG A 82 42.14 33.42 9.54
C ARG A 82 43.17 34.51 9.20
N GLY A 83 44.44 34.32 9.54
CA GLY A 83 45.51 35.28 9.24
C GLY A 83 45.88 35.43 7.76
N VAL A 84 45.41 34.54 6.88
CA VAL A 84 45.49 34.72 5.41
C VAL A 84 44.22 35.41 4.91
N HIS A 85 43.05 34.92 5.33
CA HIS A 85 41.74 35.48 4.98
C HIS A 85 41.61 36.97 5.35
N VAL A 86 42.00 37.37 6.57
CA VAL A 86 41.94 38.78 7.02
C VAL A 86 42.87 39.69 6.23
N ARG A 87 44.06 39.22 5.81
CA ARG A 87 44.98 40.03 4.99
C ARG A 87 44.46 40.22 3.56
N LEU A 88 43.80 39.22 3.00
CA LEU A 88 43.17 39.31 1.69
C LEU A 88 41.94 40.25 1.71
N HIS A 89 41.10 40.16 2.75
CA HIS A 89 39.93 41.02 2.92
C HIS A 89 40.27 42.48 3.27
N ALA A 90 41.53 42.77 3.62
CA ALA A 90 42.02 44.12 3.89
C ALA A 90 42.46 44.90 2.64
N GLU A 91 42.42 44.31 1.44
CA GLU A 91 42.59 45.06 0.18
C GLU A 91 41.29 45.81 -0.17
N PRO A 92 41.31 47.13 -0.45
CA PRO A 92 40.13 47.90 -0.81
C PRO A 92 39.34 47.36 -2.02
N GLN A 93 40.01 46.64 -2.93
CA GLN A 93 39.45 46.03 -4.13
C GLN A 93 38.77 44.67 -3.87
N VAL A 94 38.97 44.07 -2.69
CA VAL A 94 38.41 42.75 -2.33
C VAL A 94 37.10 42.97 -1.56
N ILE A 95 36.02 42.96 -2.31
CA ILE A 95 34.65 43.18 -1.80
C ILE A 95 34.22 42.01 -0.91
N TRP A 96 34.64 40.80 -1.26
CA TRP A 96 34.37 39.58 -0.51
C TRP A 96 35.49 38.56 -0.75
N ALA A 97 35.84 37.79 0.27
CA ALA A 97 36.74 36.64 0.12
C ALA A 97 36.34 35.53 1.11
N GLU A 98 36.20 34.29 0.64
CA GLU A 98 35.88 33.16 1.53
C GLU A 98 36.78 31.95 1.28
N GLN A 99 37.28 31.37 2.37
CA GLN A 99 38.12 30.18 2.33
C GLN A 99 37.26 28.97 1.99
N GLN A 100 37.64 28.22 0.96
CA GLN A 100 36.82 27.13 0.46
C GLN A 100 36.82 25.95 1.42
N ILE A 101 35.64 25.36 1.60
CA ILE A 101 35.40 24.20 2.46
C ILE A 101 35.03 23.01 1.57
N ALA A 102 35.80 21.92 1.68
CA ALA A 102 35.61 20.71 0.89
C ALA A 102 34.24 20.07 1.21
N LYS A 103 33.27 20.24 0.31
CA LYS A 103 31.94 19.63 0.41
C LYS A 103 32.03 18.14 0.06
N ARG A 104 31.59 17.26 0.96
CA ARG A 104 31.37 15.83 0.65
C ARG A 104 30.18 15.73 -0.32
N ARG A 105 30.44 15.23 -1.53
CA ARG A 105 29.42 14.94 -2.55
C ARG A 105 29.55 13.46 -2.90
N HIS A 106 28.44 12.72 -2.85
CA HIS A 106 28.35 11.38 -3.40
C HIS A 106 27.84 11.45 -4.84
N LYS A 107 28.32 10.55 -5.71
CA LYS A 107 27.73 10.37 -7.03
C LYS A 107 26.35 9.75 -6.83
N ARG A 108 25.32 10.34 -7.45
CA ARG A 108 24.06 9.62 -7.68
C ARG A 108 24.31 8.56 -8.77
N ASP A 109 23.37 7.65 -8.96
CA ASP A 109 23.37 6.69 -10.08
C ASP A 109 24.47 5.60 -9.98
N ILE A 110 24.57 4.98 -8.80
CA ILE A 110 25.07 3.61 -8.61
C ILE A 110 24.14 2.93 -7.60
N HIS A 111 23.45 1.86 -8.01
CA HIS A 111 22.79 0.95 -7.07
C HIS A 111 23.89 0.20 -6.29
N ILE A 112 23.87 0.29 -4.97
CA ILE A 112 24.76 -0.44 -4.08
C ILE A 112 23.95 -1.57 -3.48
N GLU A 113 24.45 -2.80 -3.60
CA GLU A 113 23.82 -3.99 -3.04
C GLU A 113 23.67 -3.87 -1.51
N PRO A 114 22.56 -4.38 -0.92
CA PRO A 114 22.38 -4.42 0.53
C PRO A 114 23.59 -5.01 1.25
N THR A 115 24.06 -4.32 2.29
CA THR A 115 25.28 -4.67 3.04
C THR A 115 25.02 -5.59 4.23
N ASP A 116 23.80 -6.12 4.33
CA ASP A 116 23.25 -6.78 5.51
C ASP A 116 23.68 -8.26 5.60
N PRO A 117 23.98 -8.78 6.81
CA PRO A 117 24.84 -9.95 6.99
C PRO A 117 24.29 -11.27 6.41
N LYS A 118 22.98 -11.37 6.21
CA LYS A 118 22.29 -12.54 5.63
C LYS A 118 21.75 -12.30 4.21
N PHE A 119 21.95 -11.13 3.59
CA PHE A 119 21.52 -10.87 2.20
C PHE A 119 22.11 -11.90 1.22
N SER A 120 23.39 -12.26 1.40
CA SER A 120 24.05 -13.33 0.62
C SER A 120 23.43 -14.74 0.78
N GLN A 121 22.51 -14.91 1.73
CA GLN A 121 21.77 -16.15 1.98
C GLN A 121 20.32 -16.07 1.45
N GLN A 122 19.80 -14.87 1.16
CA GLN A 122 18.50 -14.62 0.51
C GLN A 122 18.56 -14.89 -1.00
N TRP A 123 18.83 -16.15 -1.33
CA TRP A 123 19.03 -16.69 -2.67
C TRP A 123 17.88 -16.42 -3.67
N TYR A 124 16.67 -16.16 -3.16
CA TYR A 124 15.48 -15.83 -3.92
C TYR A 124 15.40 -14.34 -4.33
N LEU A 125 16.19 -13.46 -3.69
CA LEU A 125 16.34 -12.04 -4.07
C LEU A 125 17.49 -11.81 -5.04
N TYR A 126 18.55 -12.62 -4.92
CA TYR A 126 19.71 -12.57 -5.82
C TYR A 126 20.41 -13.93 -5.94
N ASN A 127 20.54 -14.40 -7.17
CA ASN A 127 21.23 -15.62 -7.58
C ASN A 127 22.08 -15.33 -8.83
N PRO A 128 23.41 -15.51 -8.80
CA PRO A 128 24.26 -15.29 -9.98
C PRO A 128 23.91 -16.11 -11.23
N SER A 129 23.04 -17.13 -11.10
CA SER A 129 22.51 -17.92 -12.23
C SER A 129 21.09 -17.49 -12.67
N HIS A 130 20.57 -16.34 -12.19
CA HIS A 130 19.23 -15.80 -12.46
C HIS A 130 18.03 -16.70 -12.09
N GLY A 131 18.26 -17.72 -11.24
CA GLY A 131 17.21 -18.44 -10.52
C GLY A 131 16.78 -17.68 -9.26
N ASP A 132 16.21 -16.50 -9.45
CA ASP A 132 15.72 -15.58 -8.42
C ASP A 132 14.49 -14.79 -8.94
N LEU A 133 13.91 -13.93 -8.09
CA LEU A 133 12.71 -13.13 -8.38
C LEU A 133 12.99 -11.85 -9.20
N ASN A 134 14.21 -11.65 -9.71
CA ASN A 134 14.62 -10.46 -10.50
C ASN A 134 14.43 -9.12 -9.75
N VAL A 135 14.52 -9.17 -8.41
CA VAL A 135 14.21 -8.07 -7.49
C VAL A 135 15.30 -7.00 -7.48
N LYS A 136 16.56 -7.42 -7.58
CA LYS A 136 17.73 -6.52 -7.67
C LYS A 136 17.67 -5.59 -8.89
N GLU A 137 17.12 -6.06 -9.99
CA GLU A 137 16.92 -5.34 -11.23
C GLU A 137 15.78 -4.29 -11.14
N ALA A 138 14.78 -4.52 -10.28
CA ALA A 138 13.81 -3.49 -9.89
C ALA A 138 14.45 -2.44 -8.95
N TRP A 139 15.24 -2.87 -7.97
CA TRP A 139 16.01 -1.96 -7.11
C TRP A 139 17.04 -1.11 -7.86
N ALA A 140 17.63 -1.65 -8.93
CA ALA A 140 18.56 -0.95 -9.81
C ALA A 140 17.88 0.15 -10.65
N GLN A 141 16.58 -0.02 -10.94
CA GLN A 141 15.73 1.02 -11.54
C GLN A 141 15.25 2.07 -10.53
N GLY A 142 15.49 1.85 -9.23
CA GLY A 142 15.20 2.80 -8.14
C GLY A 142 13.95 2.48 -7.31
N PHE A 143 13.20 1.43 -7.67
CA PHE A 143 11.98 1.02 -6.98
C PHE A 143 12.32 0.13 -5.78
N THR A 144 11.76 0.45 -4.63
CA THR A 144 12.10 -0.10 -3.31
C THR A 144 10.90 -0.23 -2.36
N GLY A 145 9.68 0.01 -2.85
CA GLY A 145 8.42 0.00 -2.12
C GLY A 145 8.01 1.36 -1.53
N ARG A 146 8.72 2.44 -1.84
CA ARG A 146 8.59 3.72 -1.11
C ARG A 146 7.21 4.34 -1.30
N GLY A 147 6.53 4.59 -0.19
CA GLY A 147 5.20 5.20 -0.18
C GLY A 147 4.06 4.19 -0.32
N VAL A 148 4.37 2.90 -0.50
CA VAL A 148 3.40 1.82 -0.41
C VAL A 148 3.32 1.33 1.03
N VAL A 149 2.11 0.98 1.48
CA VAL A 149 1.83 0.45 2.81
C VAL A 149 1.32 -0.98 2.69
N VAL A 150 1.96 -1.91 3.37
CA VAL A 150 1.58 -3.33 3.42
C VAL A 150 1.19 -3.70 4.85
N THR A 151 0.23 -4.61 5.02
CA THR A 151 -0.03 -5.24 6.32
C THR A 151 -0.03 -6.76 6.21
N ILE A 152 0.32 -7.42 7.31
CA ILE A 152 0.35 -8.88 7.46
C ILE A 152 -0.81 -9.29 8.37
N LEU A 153 -1.78 -10.06 7.88
CA LEU A 153 -2.95 -10.51 8.66
C LEU A 153 -2.66 -11.88 9.27
N ASP A 154 -2.23 -11.93 10.54
CA ASP A 154 -1.56 -13.13 11.08
C ASP A 154 -1.54 -13.18 12.64
N ASP A 155 -0.50 -13.77 13.25
CA ASP A 155 -0.27 -13.89 14.71
C ASP A 155 0.33 -12.64 15.38
N GLY A 156 0.59 -11.59 14.60
CA GLY A 156 1.12 -10.30 15.03
C GLY A 156 2.47 -9.92 14.41
N ILE A 157 2.96 -8.73 14.76
CA ILE A 157 4.25 -8.21 14.27
C ILE A 157 5.09 -7.67 15.42
N GLU A 158 6.32 -8.18 15.58
CA GLU A 158 7.30 -7.63 16.52
C GLU A 158 7.77 -6.25 16.02
N LYS A 159 6.94 -5.22 16.23
CA LYS A 159 7.14 -3.84 15.75
C LYS A 159 8.45 -3.21 16.23
N ASP A 160 8.99 -3.70 17.35
CA ASP A 160 10.25 -3.27 17.94
C ASP A 160 11.43 -4.20 17.59
N HIS A 161 11.25 -5.11 16.63
CA HIS A 161 12.31 -5.86 15.97
C HIS A 161 13.27 -4.86 15.28
N PRO A 162 14.61 -4.96 15.48
CA PRO A 162 15.57 -3.96 15.02
C PRO A 162 15.57 -3.74 13.51
N ASP A 163 15.15 -4.75 12.76
CA ASP A 163 15.07 -4.75 11.30
C ASP A 163 13.70 -4.28 10.74
N LEU A 164 12.65 -4.22 11.59
CA LEU A 164 11.31 -3.78 11.21
C LEU A 164 10.99 -2.37 11.71
N ALA A 165 11.48 -1.98 12.90
CA ALA A 165 11.06 -0.78 13.63
C ALA A 165 11.21 0.57 12.87
N ARG A 166 12.07 0.63 11.84
CA ARG A 166 12.19 1.80 10.94
C ARG A 166 11.05 1.87 9.92
N ASN A 167 10.62 0.72 9.41
CA ASN A 167 9.61 0.58 8.37
C ASN A 167 8.21 0.31 8.96
N TYR A 168 8.12 -0.01 10.26
CA TYR A 168 6.86 -0.19 10.98
C TYR A 168 5.89 1.00 10.78
N ASP A 169 4.61 0.70 10.70
CA ASP A 169 3.51 1.65 10.54
C ASP A 169 2.33 1.29 11.48
N PRO A 170 2.02 2.13 12.50
CA PRO A 170 0.88 1.89 13.38
C PRO A 170 -0.46 2.09 12.66
N ASP A 171 -0.54 2.94 11.64
CA ASP A 171 -1.79 3.18 10.90
C ASP A 171 -2.11 2.01 9.94
N ALA A 172 -1.17 1.08 9.77
CA ALA A 172 -1.34 -0.19 9.05
C ALA A 172 -1.53 -1.41 10.00
N SER A 173 -1.72 -1.17 11.30
CA SER A 173 -1.62 -2.18 12.35
C SER A 173 -2.80 -2.16 13.32
N TYR A 174 -3.17 -3.32 13.86
CA TYR A 174 -4.19 -3.44 14.92
C TYR A 174 -4.13 -4.81 15.62
N ASP A 175 -4.61 -4.90 16.85
CA ASP A 175 -4.84 -6.18 17.53
C ASP A 175 -6.35 -6.46 17.60
N VAL A 176 -6.83 -7.44 16.84
CA VAL A 176 -8.24 -7.83 16.80
C VAL A 176 -8.56 -8.87 17.89
N ASN A 177 -7.56 -9.62 18.38
CA ASN A 177 -7.73 -10.61 19.43
C ASN A 177 -7.98 -9.92 20.80
N ASP A 178 -7.11 -9.00 21.20
CA ASP A 178 -7.18 -8.27 22.47
C ASP A 178 -7.83 -6.86 22.34
N ARG A 179 -8.09 -6.40 21.10
CA ARG A 179 -8.89 -5.21 20.72
C ARG A 179 -8.26 -3.85 21.02
N ASP A 180 -6.97 -3.71 20.75
CA ASP A 180 -6.20 -2.48 20.92
C ASP A 180 -5.25 -2.22 19.73
N PRO A 181 -4.54 -1.08 19.62
CA PRO A 181 -3.74 -0.75 18.44
C PRO A 181 -2.33 -1.38 18.42
N ASP A 182 -1.94 -2.22 19.38
CA ASP A 182 -0.61 -2.82 19.46
C ASP A 182 -0.57 -4.32 19.07
N PRO A 183 -0.20 -4.68 17.83
CA PRO A 183 -0.17 -6.06 17.34
C PRO A 183 1.05 -6.89 17.83
N GLN A 184 1.63 -6.59 19.00
CA GLN A 184 2.83 -7.26 19.49
C GLN A 184 2.56 -8.76 19.76
N PRO A 185 3.32 -9.70 19.17
CA PRO A 185 3.06 -11.13 19.35
C PRO A 185 3.24 -11.56 20.80
N ARG A 186 2.27 -12.34 21.30
CA ARG A 186 2.29 -12.93 22.64
C ARG A 186 3.37 -14.02 22.74
N TYR A 187 4.49 -13.70 23.40
CA TYR A 187 5.66 -14.58 23.51
C TYR A 187 5.42 -15.89 24.30
N THR A 188 5.27 -17.02 23.60
CA THR A 188 5.22 -18.36 24.22
C THR A 188 6.60 -19.04 24.30
N GLN A 189 6.73 -20.13 25.05
CA GLN A 189 8.00 -20.90 25.11
C GLN A 189 8.35 -21.58 23.78
N LEU A 190 7.32 -22.06 23.05
CA LEU A 190 7.46 -22.69 21.73
C LEU A 190 7.67 -21.66 20.61
N ASN A 191 7.36 -20.37 20.90
CA ASN A 191 7.38 -19.26 19.95
C ASN A 191 6.35 -19.49 18.84
N ASP A 192 5.13 -19.82 19.22
CA ASP A 192 4.03 -20.13 18.30
C ASP A 192 3.72 -18.89 17.45
N ASN A 193 3.53 -17.76 18.13
CA ASN A 193 3.25 -16.44 17.54
C ASN A 193 4.53 -15.79 16.99
N ARG A 194 5.09 -16.35 15.91
CA ARG A 194 6.33 -15.89 15.24
C ARG A 194 6.15 -15.65 13.74
N HIS A 195 5.00 -16.03 13.19
CA HIS A 195 4.76 -16.21 11.78
C HIS A 195 4.60 -14.87 11.06
N GLY A 196 3.71 -13.99 11.54
CA GLY A 196 3.53 -12.65 10.98
C GLY A 196 4.79 -11.79 11.05
N THR A 197 5.61 -12.00 12.09
CA THR A 197 6.94 -11.37 12.25
C THR A 197 7.97 -11.88 11.23
N ARG A 198 7.83 -13.09 10.69
CA ARG A 198 8.68 -13.62 9.61
C ARG A 198 8.24 -13.06 8.26
N CYS A 199 6.94 -13.12 7.97
CA CYS A 199 6.34 -12.58 6.76
C CYS A 199 6.61 -11.07 6.60
N ALA A 200 6.52 -10.28 7.68
CA ALA A 200 6.81 -8.84 7.67
C ALA A 200 8.25 -8.51 7.22
N GLY A 201 9.23 -9.34 7.56
CA GLY A 201 10.62 -9.16 7.14
C GLY A 201 10.84 -9.41 5.66
N GLU A 202 10.13 -10.38 5.07
CA GLU A 202 10.21 -10.69 3.64
C GLU A 202 9.69 -9.54 2.79
N VAL A 203 8.62 -8.88 3.24
CA VAL A 203 8.15 -7.64 2.62
C VAL A 203 9.14 -6.51 2.83
N ALA A 204 9.50 -6.19 4.09
CA ALA A 204 10.01 -4.86 4.44
C ALA A 204 11.11 -4.79 5.52
N ALA A 205 11.91 -5.85 5.73
CA ALA A 205 13.16 -5.75 6.50
C ALA A 205 14.08 -4.65 5.93
N ALA A 206 14.72 -3.87 6.81
CA ALA A 206 15.22 -2.53 6.50
C ALA A 206 16.68 -2.50 6.04
N ALA A 207 16.90 -2.45 4.72
CA ALA A 207 18.22 -2.47 4.10
C ALA A 207 19.27 -1.50 4.70
N ASN A 208 20.51 -1.98 4.72
CA ASN A 208 21.75 -1.32 5.13
C ASN A 208 21.74 -0.85 6.60
N ASN A 209 21.26 -1.72 7.49
CA ASN A 209 21.29 -1.54 8.94
C ASN A 209 22.31 -2.47 9.64
N GLY A 210 22.82 -3.51 8.96
CA GLY A 210 23.74 -4.50 9.52
C GLY A 210 23.07 -5.59 10.38
N VAL A 211 21.76 -5.75 10.26
CA VAL A 211 20.90 -6.72 10.96
C VAL A 211 20.33 -7.69 9.92
N CYS A 212 20.18 -8.97 10.28
CA CYS A 212 19.55 -10.02 9.47
C CYS A 212 19.78 -9.87 7.94
N GLY A 213 18.74 -9.58 7.16
CA GLY A 213 18.77 -9.52 5.70
C GLY A 213 18.12 -8.23 5.17
N VAL A 214 17.23 -8.36 4.20
CA VAL A 214 16.51 -7.24 3.58
C VAL A 214 15.18 -7.71 3.00
N GLY A 215 14.13 -6.88 3.08
CA GLY A 215 12.84 -7.16 2.46
C GLY A 215 12.84 -6.84 0.97
N VAL A 216 11.97 -7.50 0.19
CA VAL A 216 11.77 -7.20 -1.24
C VAL A 216 11.48 -5.72 -1.47
N ALA A 217 10.68 -5.12 -0.57
CA ALA A 217 10.24 -3.73 -0.57
C ALA A 217 10.78 -2.98 0.67
N TYR A 218 12.09 -2.98 0.88
CA TYR A 218 12.77 -2.45 2.07
C TYR A 218 12.62 -0.94 2.39
N ASN A 219 11.91 -0.15 1.57
CA ASN A 219 11.49 1.22 1.88
C ASN A 219 9.95 1.38 1.93
N ALA A 220 9.18 0.29 1.83
CA ALA A 220 7.75 0.29 2.10
C ALA A 220 7.47 0.50 3.60
N LYS A 221 6.21 0.83 3.89
CA LYS A 221 5.66 0.76 5.23
C LYS A 221 5.05 -0.61 5.48
N ILE A 222 5.26 -1.13 6.69
CA ILE A 222 4.80 -2.47 7.10
C ILE A 222 4.05 -2.38 8.42
N GLY A 223 2.80 -2.84 8.42
CA GLY A 223 2.03 -3.09 9.62
C GLY A 223 1.77 -4.58 9.81
N GLY A 224 1.02 -4.91 10.86
CA GLY A 224 0.52 -6.25 11.08
C GLY A 224 -0.77 -6.22 11.88
N VAL A 225 -1.65 -7.16 11.60
CA VAL A 225 -2.89 -7.37 12.33
C VAL A 225 -2.77 -8.68 13.10
N ARG A 226 -2.78 -8.60 14.44
CA ARG A 226 -2.84 -9.79 15.30
C ARG A 226 -4.30 -10.24 15.35
N MET A 227 -4.59 -11.35 14.66
CA MET A 227 -5.93 -11.93 14.53
C MET A 227 -5.95 -13.46 14.65
N LEU A 228 -4.82 -14.17 14.48
CA LEU A 228 -4.74 -15.63 14.62
C LEU A 228 -4.45 -16.13 16.05
N ASP A 229 -4.07 -15.26 17.00
CA ASP A 229 -3.72 -15.67 18.38
C ASP A 229 -4.96 -15.72 19.30
N GLY A 230 -6.05 -16.31 18.82
CA GLY A 230 -7.35 -16.37 19.49
C GLY A 230 -8.42 -17.07 18.66
N GLU A 231 -9.70 -16.89 19.03
CA GLU A 231 -10.83 -17.41 18.26
C GLU A 231 -11.05 -16.59 16.98
N VAL A 232 -10.75 -17.18 15.82
CA VAL A 232 -11.04 -16.59 14.51
C VAL A 232 -12.53 -16.77 14.18
N THR A 233 -13.17 -15.72 13.68
CA THR A 233 -14.60 -15.69 13.32
C THR A 233 -14.83 -14.72 12.15
N ASP A 234 -15.97 -14.84 11.45
CA ASP A 234 -16.40 -13.94 10.36
C ASP A 234 -16.26 -12.43 10.71
N VAL A 235 -16.45 -12.06 11.97
CA VAL A 235 -16.26 -10.68 12.46
C VAL A 235 -14.77 -10.30 12.55
N VAL A 236 -13.93 -11.19 13.10
CA VAL A 236 -12.48 -11.00 13.25
C VAL A 236 -11.81 -10.90 11.88
N GLU A 237 -12.18 -11.79 10.95
CA GLU A 237 -11.73 -11.77 9.55
C GLU A 237 -12.15 -10.48 8.85
N ALA A 238 -13.44 -10.11 8.92
CA ALA A 238 -13.95 -8.90 8.28
C ALA A 238 -13.29 -7.62 8.81
N GLN A 239 -13.07 -7.52 10.13
CA GLN A 239 -12.34 -6.41 10.74
C GLN A 239 -10.88 -6.34 10.27
N SER A 240 -10.21 -7.50 10.15
CA SER A 240 -8.84 -7.60 9.66
C SER A 240 -8.71 -7.21 8.18
N LEU A 241 -9.64 -7.68 7.33
CA LEU A 241 -9.70 -7.41 5.89
C LEU A 241 -10.09 -5.96 5.55
N SER A 242 -10.88 -5.29 6.41
CA SER A 242 -11.36 -3.92 6.19
C SER A 242 -10.51 -2.83 6.87
N LEU A 243 -9.54 -3.21 7.72
CA LEU A 243 -8.69 -2.27 8.48
C LEU A 243 -8.08 -1.21 7.54
N ASN A 244 -8.38 0.06 7.81
CA ASN A 244 -7.75 1.25 7.22
C ASN A 244 -7.51 1.17 5.69
N SER A 245 -8.51 0.69 4.93
CA SER A 245 -8.44 0.44 3.47
C SER A 245 -8.13 1.64 2.57
N GLN A 246 -8.08 2.86 3.12
CA GLN A 246 -7.64 4.08 2.42
C GLN A 246 -6.14 4.39 2.64
N HIS A 247 -5.50 3.73 3.60
CA HIS A 247 -4.08 3.87 3.94
C HIS A 247 -3.28 2.60 3.58
N ILE A 248 -3.81 1.43 3.93
CA ILE A 248 -3.21 0.14 3.58
C ILE A 248 -3.43 -0.14 2.10
N HIS A 249 -2.36 -0.50 1.38
CA HIS A 249 -2.42 -0.75 -0.06
C HIS A 249 -2.52 -2.25 -0.37
N ILE A 250 -1.77 -3.05 0.38
CA ILE A 250 -1.62 -4.49 0.18
C ILE A 250 -1.82 -5.21 1.51
N TYR A 251 -2.62 -6.26 1.49
CA TYR A 251 -2.88 -7.16 2.62
C TYR A 251 -2.29 -8.52 2.26
N SER A 252 -1.35 -9.02 3.06
CA SER A 252 -0.78 -10.36 2.89
C SER A 252 -1.36 -11.29 3.95
N ALA A 253 -1.86 -12.45 3.52
CA ALA A 253 -2.43 -13.47 4.38
C ALA A 253 -2.06 -14.88 3.91
N SER A 254 -2.08 -15.83 4.83
CA SER A 254 -1.79 -17.25 4.56
C SER A 254 -2.56 -18.18 5.49
N TRP A 255 -3.79 -17.80 5.81
CA TRP A 255 -4.75 -18.57 6.60
C TRP A 255 -5.99 -18.87 5.74
N GLY A 256 -6.74 -19.87 6.16
CA GLY A 256 -7.90 -20.41 5.45
C GLY A 256 -8.52 -21.56 6.26
N PRO A 257 -9.19 -22.52 5.61
CA PRO A 257 -9.64 -23.76 6.24
C PRO A 257 -8.46 -24.65 6.71
N GLU A 258 -8.77 -25.81 7.29
CA GLU A 258 -7.74 -26.81 7.63
C GLU A 258 -7.21 -27.48 6.35
N ASP A 259 -5.89 -27.40 6.11
CA ASP A 259 -5.14 -27.95 4.95
C ASP A 259 -5.11 -29.51 4.94
N ASP A 260 -6.29 -30.16 4.97
CA ASP A 260 -6.47 -31.53 5.45
C ASP A 260 -6.91 -32.57 4.40
N GLY A 261 -7.18 -32.15 3.17
CA GLY A 261 -7.63 -33.01 2.08
C GLY A 261 -9.11 -33.42 2.14
N LYS A 262 -9.92 -32.85 3.04
CA LYS A 262 -11.34 -33.20 3.27
C LYS A 262 -12.27 -31.99 3.44
N THR A 263 -11.78 -30.86 3.94
CA THR A 263 -12.57 -29.66 4.26
C THR A 263 -12.96 -28.89 3.00
N VAL A 264 -14.11 -28.21 3.01
CA VAL A 264 -14.54 -27.27 1.95
C VAL A 264 -15.21 -26.10 2.66
N ASP A 265 -14.50 -24.98 2.78
CA ASP A 265 -14.99 -23.79 3.49
C ASP A 265 -14.29 -22.52 2.98
N GLY A 266 -14.77 -21.35 3.39
CA GLY A 266 -14.20 -20.07 2.98
C GLY A 266 -14.89 -18.87 3.62
N PRO A 267 -14.63 -17.63 3.16
CA PRO A 267 -15.06 -16.42 3.83
C PRO A 267 -16.56 -16.44 4.09
N ALA A 268 -16.97 -16.24 5.33
CA ALA A 268 -18.37 -16.15 5.69
C ALA A 268 -18.97 -14.80 5.23
N LYS A 269 -20.11 -14.36 5.78
CA LYS A 269 -20.87 -13.26 5.17
C LYS A 269 -20.10 -11.94 5.25
N LEU A 270 -19.55 -11.63 6.42
CA LEU A 270 -18.86 -10.36 6.67
C LEU A 270 -17.49 -10.35 5.99
N ALA A 271 -16.75 -11.47 5.98
CA ALA A 271 -15.49 -11.59 5.26
C ALA A 271 -15.68 -11.42 3.72
N LYS A 272 -16.74 -12.01 3.14
CA LYS A 272 -17.11 -11.78 1.72
C LYS A 272 -17.44 -10.32 1.42
N GLU A 273 -18.16 -9.64 2.33
CA GLU A 273 -18.47 -8.21 2.20
C GLU A 273 -17.21 -7.34 2.34
N ALA A 274 -16.31 -7.67 3.27
CA ALA A 274 -15.05 -6.97 3.50
C ALA A 274 -14.10 -7.08 2.30
N PHE A 275 -14.01 -8.25 1.65
CA PHE A 275 -13.31 -8.38 0.37
C PHE A 275 -13.93 -7.49 -0.72
N LEU A 276 -15.26 -7.53 -0.87
CA LEU A 276 -15.98 -6.73 -1.88
C LEU A 276 -15.77 -5.23 -1.66
N GLN A 277 -15.95 -4.74 -0.43
CA GLN A 277 -15.70 -3.35 -0.06
C GLN A 277 -14.22 -2.98 -0.25
N GLY A 278 -13.31 -3.87 0.13
CA GLY A 278 -11.87 -3.70 -0.08
C GLY A 278 -11.52 -3.46 -1.53
N VAL A 279 -12.01 -4.29 -2.46
CA VAL A 279 -11.68 -4.14 -3.90
C VAL A 279 -12.49 -3.04 -4.63
N THR A 280 -13.55 -2.50 -4.04
CA THR A 280 -14.40 -1.46 -4.66
C THR A 280 -14.18 -0.05 -4.09
N GLU A 281 -13.95 0.07 -2.79
CA GLU A 281 -13.76 1.37 -2.10
C GLU A 281 -12.31 1.60 -1.69
N GLY A 282 -11.54 0.53 -1.42
CA GLY A 282 -10.15 0.63 -0.95
C GLY A 282 -9.24 1.41 -1.90
N ARG A 283 -8.16 2.00 -1.36
CA ARG A 283 -7.20 2.85 -2.09
C ARG A 283 -7.88 3.93 -2.96
N GLY A 284 -8.90 4.62 -2.43
CA GLY A 284 -9.64 5.66 -3.15
C GLY A 284 -10.44 5.13 -4.35
N GLY A 285 -10.92 3.89 -4.30
CA GLY A 285 -11.65 3.24 -5.39
C GLY A 285 -10.77 2.49 -6.41
N LEU A 286 -9.46 2.39 -6.18
CA LEU A 286 -8.57 1.51 -6.98
C LEU A 286 -8.65 0.04 -6.53
N GLY A 287 -9.16 -0.20 -5.31
CA GLY A 287 -9.25 -1.50 -4.66
C GLY A 287 -7.98 -1.90 -3.93
N SER A 288 -8.16 -2.35 -2.69
CA SER A 288 -7.17 -3.07 -1.89
C SER A 288 -6.64 -4.29 -2.63
N ILE A 289 -5.35 -4.59 -2.49
CA ILE A 289 -4.75 -5.79 -3.08
C ILE A 289 -4.58 -6.84 -1.99
N PHE A 290 -5.42 -7.87 -2.00
CA PHE A 290 -5.29 -9.02 -1.13
C PHE A 290 -4.38 -10.07 -1.78
N VAL A 291 -3.32 -10.49 -1.11
CA VAL A 291 -2.35 -11.49 -1.57
C VAL A 291 -2.44 -12.70 -0.65
N TRP A 292 -2.65 -13.88 -1.23
CA TRP A 292 -3.00 -15.09 -0.47
C TRP A 292 -2.06 -16.24 -0.79
N ALA A 293 -1.69 -17.02 0.22
CA ALA A 293 -1.02 -18.31 0.03
C ALA A 293 -2.02 -19.36 -0.47
N SER A 294 -1.58 -20.30 -1.31
CA SER A 294 -2.44 -21.35 -1.89
C SER A 294 -2.57 -22.63 -1.05
N GLY A 295 -2.47 -22.56 0.29
CA GLY A 295 -2.55 -23.73 1.19
C GLY A 295 -1.28 -24.62 1.24
N ASN A 296 -1.23 -25.54 2.20
CA ASN A 296 -0.09 -26.46 2.45
C ASN A 296 -0.51 -27.94 2.48
N GLY A 297 -1.74 -28.26 2.06
CA GLY A 297 -2.36 -29.59 2.08
C GLY A 297 -1.86 -30.57 1.02
N GLY A 298 -0.84 -30.22 0.23
CA GLY A 298 -0.33 -31.05 -0.88
C GLY A 298 0.10 -32.46 -0.46
N ARG A 299 0.49 -32.65 0.80
CA ARG A 299 0.80 -33.97 1.39
C ARG A 299 -0.44 -34.87 1.51
N GLU A 300 -1.54 -34.30 1.99
CA GLU A 300 -2.81 -35.00 2.17
C GLU A 300 -3.67 -34.99 0.89
N ARG A 301 -3.12 -34.39 -0.19
CA ARG A 301 -3.68 -34.21 -1.53
C ARG A 301 -4.92 -33.33 -1.54
N ASP A 302 -4.84 -32.21 -0.85
CA ASP A 302 -5.82 -31.16 -1.00
C ASP A 302 -5.70 -30.43 -2.36
N SER A 303 -6.72 -29.67 -2.71
CA SER A 303 -6.82 -28.88 -3.92
C SER A 303 -7.50 -27.55 -3.59
N CYS A 304 -6.69 -26.50 -3.56
CA CYS A 304 -7.00 -25.15 -3.11
C CYS A 304 -8.23 -24.44 -3.74
N ASN A 305 -8.92 -25.03 -4.71
CA ASN A 305 -10.28 -24.60 -5.10
C ASN A 305 -11.36 -24.98 -4.05
N CYS A 306 -11.02 -25.79 -3.05
CA CYS A 306 -11.84 -26.08 -1.86
C CYS A 306 -11.66 -25.05 -0.72
N ASP A 307 -10.61 -24.23 -0.78
CA ASP A 307 -10.47 -23.03 0.05
C ASP A 307 -11.12 -21.83 -0.65
N GLY A 308 -12.22 -21.34 -0.09
CA GLY A 308 -12.94 -20.19 -0.63
C GLY A 308 -12.24 -18.83 -0.45
N TYR A 309 -11.16 -18.74 0.34
CA TYR A 309 -10.32 -17.55 0.41
C TYR A 309 -9.42 -17.48 -0.83
N THR A 310 -8.53 -18.46 -1.04
CA THR A 310 -7.60 -18.47 -2.19
C THR A 310 -8.31 -18.64 -3.55
N ASN A 311 -9.48 -19.31 -3.58
CA ASN A 311 -10.36 -19.42 -4.75
C ASN A 311 -11.16 -18.13 -5.07
N SER A 312 -11.05 -17.08 -4.24
CA SER A 312 -11.72 -15.80 -4.49
C SER A 312 -11.10 -15.05 -5.67
N ILE A 313 -11.93 -14.39 -6.48
CA ILE A 313 -11.43 -13.50 -7.55
C ILE A 313 -10.72 -12.26 -6.99
N TYR A 314 -11.06 -11.88 -5.76
CA TYR A 314 -10.56 -10.69 -5.07
C TYR A 314 -9.14 -10.90 -4.48
N THR A 315 -8.71 -12.15 -4.36
CA THR A 315 -7.39 -12.53 -3.86
C THR A 315 -6.43 -12.85 -5.00
N LEU A 316 -5.21 -12.31 -4.91
CA LEU A 316 -4.10 -12.68 -5.77
C LEU A 316 -3.40 -13.89 -5.15
N SER A 317 -3.85 -15.09 -5.55
CA SER A 317 -3.37 -16.37 -5.02
C SER A 317 -1.98 -16.76 -5.55
N ILE A 318 -1.10 -17.19 -4.64
CA ILE A 318 0.32 -17.48 -4.89
C ILE A 318 0.69 -18.87 -4.33
N SER A 319 1.22 -19.72 -5.22
CA SER A 319 1.82 -21.02 -4.88
C SER A 319 3.35 -20.92 -4.69
N SER A 320 3.98 -22.03 -4.32
CA SER A 320 5.43 -22.10 -4.06
C SER A 320 6.18 -22.96 -5.08
N THR A 321 7.43 -22.59 -5.35
CA THR A 321 8.43 -23.49 -5.96
C THR A 321 9.64 -23.64 -5.05
N THR A 322 10.31 -24.80 -5.12
CA THR A 322 11.58 -25.03 -4.39
C THR A 322 12.77 -24.33 -5.05
N GLN A 323 13.94 -24.34 -4.38
CA GLN A 323 15.19 -23.78 -4.91
C GLN A 323 15.59 -24.37 -6.27
N TYR A 324 15.35 -25.67 -6.50
CA TYR A 324 15.64 -26.32 -7.78
C TYR A 324 14.45 -26.29 -8.76
N GLY A 325 13.45 -25.44 -8.52
CA GLY A 325 12.33 -25.24 -9.45
C GLY A 325 11.28 -26.34 -9.44
N ASN A 326 11.17 -27.14 -8.38
CA ASN A 326 10.20 -28.24 -8.29
C ASN A 326 8.96 -27.82 -7.48
N VAL A 327 7.85 -28.56 -7.66
CA VAL A 327 6.66 -28.41 -6.83
C VAL A 327 7.00 -28.90 -5.42
N PRO A 328 6.88 -28.07 -4.36
CA PRO A 328 7.15 -28.50 -2.99
C PRO A 328 6.12 -29.51 -2.50
N TRP A 329 6.53 -30.40 -1.60
CA TRP A 329 5.70 -31.49 -1.06
C TRP A 329 4.42 -31.03 -0.33
N TYR A 330 4.36 -29.76 0.08
CA TYR A 330 3.21 -29.14 0.73
C TYR A 330 2.33 -28.35 -0.24
N SER A 331 2.82 -27.96 -1.43
CA SER A 331 2.05 -27.07 -2.31
C SER A 331 0.83 -27.78 -2.88
N GLU A 332 -0.32 -27.13 -2.78
CA GLU A 332 -1.53 -27.58 -3.45
C GLU A 332 -1.56 -27.14 -4.91
N ALA A 333 -2.46 -27.77 -5.68
CA ALA A 333 -2.70 -27.44 -7.08
C ALA A 333 -4.20 -27.23 -7.33
N CYS A 334 -4.52 -26.11 -7.96
CA CYS A 334 -5.88 -25.70 -8.29
C CYS A 334 -5.85 -24.66 -9.43
N SER A 335 -7.00 -24.33 -10.01
CA SER A 335 -7.07 -23.40 -11.15
C SER A 335 -7.21 -21.92 -10.77
N SER A 336 -7.35 -21.61 -9.48
CA SER A 336 -7.43 -20.24 -8.94
C SER A 336 -6.07 -19.56 -8.76
N THR A 337 -4.98 -20.31 -8.59
CA THR A 337 -3.61 -19.78 -8.48
C THR A 337 -3.27 -18.88 -9.67
N LEU A 338 -2.73 -17.68 -9.41
CA LEU A 338 -2.27 -16.77 -10.46
C LEU A 338 -0.77 -16.92 -10.78
N ALA A 339 0.07 -17.12 -9.77
CA ALA A 339 1.52 -17.16 -9.93
C ALA A 339 2.23 -17.88 -8.78
N THR A 340 3.56 -17.87 -8.83
CA THR A 340 4.46 -18.56 -7.91
C THR A 340 5.58 -17.64 -7.42
N THR A 341 6.03 -17.86 -6.18
CA THR A 341 7.35 -17.40 -5.72
C THR A 341 8.16 -18.56 -5.13
N TYR A 342 9.42 -18.28 -4.78
CA TYR A 342 10.27 -19.26 -4.10
C TYR A 342 9.88 -19.44 -2.64
N SER A 343 9.97 -20.68 -2.16
CA SER A 343 9.95 -21.02 -0.73
C SER A 343 10.83 -22.24 -0.47
N SER A 344 10.71 -22.83 0.71
CA SER A 344 11.36 -24.06 1.14
C SER A 344 11.08 -25.27 0.23
N GLY A 345 12.05 -26.18 0.14
CA GLY A 345 11.92 -27.47 -0.52
C GLY A 345 12.34 -28.64 0.37
N ASN A 346 13.11 -29.56 -0.20
CA ASN A 346 13.70 -30.69 0.51
C ASN A 346 14.84 -30.25 1.46
N LEU A 347 15.34 -31.16 2.31
CA LEU A 347 16.45 -30.89 3.23
C LEU A 347 17.78 -30.46 2.55
N ASN A 348 17.91 -30.69 1.24
CA ASN A 348 19.07 -30.31 0.42
C ASN A 348 18.84 -28.98 -0.34
N GLU A 349 17.75 -28.27 -0.06
CA GLU A 349 17.37 -26.99 -0.66
C GLU A 349 17.32 -25.92 0.42
N LYS A 350 17.74 -24.70 0.06
CA LYS A 350 17.65 -23.55 0.96
C LYS A 350 16.19 -23.22 1.26
N GLN A 351 15.97 -22.65 2.44
CA GLN A 351 14.69 -22.16 2.91
C GLN A 351 14.68 -20.62 2.88
N ILE A 352 13.61 -20.00 3.39
CA ILE A 352 13.49 -18.55 3.45
C ILE A 352 14.26 -17.99 4.65
N VAL A 353 14.92 -16.86 4.41
CA VAL A 353 15.79 -16.15 5.36
C VAL A 353 15.18 -14.79 5.65
N THR A 354 14.73 -14.55 6.89
CA THR A 354 13.93 -13.37 7.28
C THR A 354 14.04 -13.09 8.79
N THR A 355 13.40 -12.01 9.26
CA THR A 355 13.26 -11.64 10.68
C THR A 355 12.55 -12.73 11.47
N ASP A 356 12.83 -12.85 12.78
CA ASP A 356 12.21 -13.88 13.62
C ASP A 356 11.98 -13.37 15.05
N LEU A 357 10.99 -13.95 15.73
CA LEU A 357 10.53 -13.52 17.05
C LEU A 357 11.68 -13.49 18.08
N ARG A 358 11.64 -12.49 18.97
CA ARG A 358 12.67 -12.16 19.97
C ARG A 358 13.93 -11.56 19.35
N LYS A 359 13.76 -10.70 18.34
CA LYS A 359 14.82 -9.88 17.71
C LYS A 359 15.90 -10.73 17.03
N LYS A 360 15.45 -11.78 16.33
CA LYS A 360 16.27 -12.82 15.71
C LYS A 360 16.22 -12.75 14.19
N CYS A 361 17.06 -13.58 13.57
CA CYS A 361 17.02 -13.83 12.14
C CYS A 361 16.88 -15.35 11.96
N THR A 362 15.90 -15.78 11.16
CA THR A 362 15.74 -17.18 10.77
C THR A 362 16.30 -17.40 9.37
N ASP A 363 16.79 -18.61 9.12
CA ASP A 363 17.09 -19.17 7.79
C ASP A 363 16.25 -20.43 7.51
N SER A 364 15.14 -20.55 8.23
CA SER A 364 14.21 -21.68 8.24
C SER A 364 12.74 -21.23 8.36
N HIS A 365 12.31 -20.36 7.43
CA HIS A 365 10.89 -20.15 7.13
C HIS A 365 10.50 -20.91 5.85
N THR A 366 9.25 -21.37 5.81
CA THR A 366 8.80 -22.54 5.03
C THR A 366 7.30 -22.48 4.75
N GLY A 367 6.82 -23.21 3.74
CA GLY A 367 5.39 -23.27 3.37
C GLY A 367 5.00 -22.30 2.26
N THR A 368 3.75 -22.35 1.78
CA THR A 368 3.20 -21.33 0.86
C THR A 368 3.01 -19.98 1.56
N SER A 369 2.94 -19.99 2.90
CA SER A 369 2.88 -18.79 3.72
C SER A 369 4.12 -17.89 3.65
N ALA A 370 5.28 -18.41 3.25
CA ALA A 370 6.47 -17.60 2.94
C ALA A 370 6.48 -17.10 1.48
N SER A 371 5.60 -17.60 0.61
CA SER A 371 5.51 -17.14 -0.79
C SER A 371 4.63 -15.89 -0.95
N ALA A 372 3.46 -15.86 -0.28
CA ALA A 372 2.57 -14.68 -0.34
C ALA A 372 3.24 -13.35 0.11
N PRO A 373 4.10 -13.30 1.16
CA PRO A 373 4.83 -12.10 1.55
C PRO A 373 5.84 -11.63 0.51
N LEU A 374 6.57 -12.56 -0.13
CA LEU A 374 7.48 -12.21 -1.23
C LEU A 374 6.72 -11.61 -2.41
N ALA A 375 5.57 -12.18 -2.77
CA ALA A 375 4.69 -11.63 -3.78
C ALA A 375 4.14 -10.24 -3.39
N ALA A 376 3.68 -10.06 -2.15
CA ALA A 376 3.22 -8.76 -1.63
C ALA A 376 4.33 -7.70 -1.70
N GLY A 377 5.58 -8.09 -1.40
CA GLY A 377 6.76 -7.25 -1.60
C GLY A 377 6.99 -6.86 -3.07
N ILE A 378 6.89 -7.80 -4.01
CA ILE A 378 7.01 -7.51 -5.45
C ILE A 378 5.90 -6.56 -5.93
N ILE A 379 4.67 -6.79 -5.48
CA ILE A 379 3.50 -5.95 -5.76
C ILE A 379 3.71 -4.52 -5.22
N ALA A 380 4.39 -4.36 -4.08
CA ALA A 380 4.77 -3.03 -3.56
C ALA A 380 5.82 -2.33 -4.45
N LEU A 381 6.74 -3.06 -5.10
CA LEU A 381 7.64 -2.46 -6.11
C LEU A 381 6.86 -1.99 -7.34
N ALA A 382 5.89 -2.79 -7.81
CA ALA A 382 5.02 -2.45 -8.93
C ALA A 382 4.09 -1.26 -8.62
N LEU A 383 3.58 -1.13 -7.39
CA LEU A 383 2.81 0.04 -6.96
C LEU A 383 3.66 1.32 -6.88
N GLU A 384 4.89 1.30 -6.33
CA GLU A 384 5.77 2.50 -6.40
C GLU A 384 6.03 2.92 -7.87
N ALA A 385 6.04 1.96 -8.79
CA ALA A 385 6.18 2.21 -10.22
C ALA A 385 4.92 2.80 -10.88
N ASN A 386 3.72 2.49 -10.39
CA ASN A 386 2.46 3.10 -10.79
C ASN A 386 1.37 2.96 -9.71
N MET A 387 1.19 3.99 -8.87
CA MET A 387 0.22 3.97 -7.77
C MET A 387 -1.25 3.91 -8.22
N ASN A 388 -1.53 4.20 -9.51
CA ASN A 388 -2.87 4.22 -10.08
C ASN A 388 -3.37 2.83 -10.55
N LEU A 389 -2.58 1.76 -10.38
CA LEU A 389 -2.99 0.40 -10.72
C LEU A 389 -4.16 -0.04 -9.84
N THR A 390 -5.26 -0.50 -10.45
CA THR A 390 -6.34 -1.15 -9.71
C THR A 390 -5.93 -2.55 -9.23
N TRP A 391 -6.73 -3.16 -8.35
CA TRP A 391 -6.55 -4.56 -7.95
C TRP A 391 -6.52 -5.53 -9.14
N ARG A 392 -7.39 -5.31 -10.15
CA ARG A 392 -7.41 -6.07 -11.42
C ARG A 392 -6.20 -5.80 -12.28
N ASP A 393 -5.76 -4.53 -12.39
CA ASP A 393 -4.55 -4.20 -13.14
C ASP A 393 -3.34 -4.96 -12.60
N MET A 394 -3.22 -5.11 -11.27
CA MET A 394 -2.14 -5.90 -10.68
C MET A 394 -2.21 -7.39 -11.05
N GLN A 395 -3.40 -8.00 -11.07
CA GLN A 395 -3.56 -9.38 -11.53
C GLN A 395 -3.21 -9.52 -13.03
N HIS A 396 -3.63 -8.58 -13.88
CA HIS A 396 -3.22 -8.53 -15.30
C HIS A 396 -1.70 -8.38 -15.49
N LEU A 397 -1.02 -7.57 -14.66
CA LEU A 397 0.45 -7.47 -14.68
C LEU A 397 1.09 -8.83 -14.37
N VAL A 398 0.63 -9.52 -13.33
CA VAL A 398 1.13 -10.85 -12.94
C VAL A 398 0.96 -11.87 -14.09
N VAL A 399 -0.24 -12.01 -14.65
CA VAL A 399 -0.54 -12.91 -15.79
C VAL A 399 0.37 -12.65 -17.01
N ARG A 400 0.81 -11.39 -17.19
CA ARG A 400 1.56 -10.95 -18.37
C ARG A 400 3.09 -10.87 -18.15
N THR A 401 3.57 -11.09 -16.93
CA THR A 401 5.00 -10.98 -16.58
C THR A 401 5.59 -12.19 -15.84
N SER A 402 4.75 -13.05 -15.27
CA SER A 402 5.19 -14.33 -14.68
C SER A 402 5.94 -15.22 -15.69
N ARG A 403 6.90 -15.97 -15.18
CA ARG A 403 7.86 -16.76 -15.97
C ARG A 403 7.69 -18.26 -15.71
N PRO A 404 7.22 -19.05 -16.70
CA PRO A 404 7.25 -20.52 -16.66
C PRO A 404 8.67 -21.11 -16.70
N ALA A 405 9.68 -20.31 -17.05
CA ALA A 405 11.06 -20.77 -17.20
C ALA A 405 11.63 -21.28 -15.87
N HIS A 406 12.40 -22.37 -15.95
CA HIS A 406 13.02 -23.06 -14.81
C HIS A 406 12.05 -23.68 -13.77
N LEU A 407 10.73 -23.69 -14.05
CA LEU A 407 9.72 -24.36 -13.22
C LEU A 407 9.35 -25.74 -13.79
N ILE A 408 9.55 -26.77 -12.97
CA ILE A 408 9.42 -28.18 -13.32
C ILE A 408 8.06 -28.70 -12.79
N THR A 409 7.20 -29.13 -13.72
CA THR A 409 5.93 -29.82 -13.46
C THR A 409 5.46 -30.54 -14.74
N ASN A 410 4.54 -31.50 -14.61
CA ASN A 410 3.95 -32.26 -15.71
C ASN A 410 2.63 -31.65 -16.23
N ASP A 411 2.09 -30.63 -15.55
CA ASP A 411 0.75 -30.06 -15.81
C ASP A 411 0.77 -28.76 -16.63
N TRP A 412 1.93 -28.26 -17.05
CA TRP A 412 2.04 -27.12 -17.99
C TRP A 412 1.20 -27.35 -19.25
N ARG A 413 0.26 -26.45 -19.55
CA ARG A 413 -0.53 -26.41 -20.79
C ARG A 413 -0.50 -25.02 -21.40
N THR A 414 -0.61 -24.94 -22.72
CA THR A 414 -0.80 -23.67 -23.42
C THR A 414 -2.29 -23.34 -23.48
N ASN A 415 -2.68 -22.13 -23.08
CA ASN A 415 -4.06 -21.65 -23.16
C ASN A 415 -4.40 -21.06 -24.55
N GLY A 416 -5.66 -20.67 -24.77
CA GLY A 416 -6.18 -20.21 -26.05
C GLY A 416 -5.56 -18.92 -26.59
N VAL A 417 -4.88 -18.13 -25.74
CA VAL A 417 -4.10 -16.94 -26.13
C VAL A 417 -2.59 -17.19 -26.15
N GLY A 418 -2.15 -18.45 -26.06
CA GLY A 418 -0.75 -18.84 -26.26
C GLY A 418 0.14 -18.77 -25.02
N ARG A 419 -0.40 -18.56 -23.82
CA ARG A 419 0.38 -18.56 -22.56
C ARG A 419 0.47 -19.96 -21.97
N LEU A 420 1.62 -20.28 -21.37
CA LEU A 420 1.76 -21.45 -20.53
C LEU A 420 1.14 -21.19 -19.15
N VAL A 421 0.33 -22.13 -18.66
CA VAL A 421 -0.29 -22.11 -17.34
C VAL A 421 -0.25 -23.52 -16.71
N SER A 422 -0.18 -23.58 -15.38
CA SER A 422 -0.08 -24.78 -14.56
C SER A 422 -0.98 -24.63 -13.33
N HIS A 423 -1.65 -25.69 -12.90
CA HIS A 423 -2.43 -25.68 -11.65
C HIS A 423 -1.52 -25.65 -10.42
N SER A 424 -0.25 -26.06 -10.57
CA SER A 424 0.76 -26.04 -9.51
C SER A 424 1.45 -24.67 -9.38
N TYR A 425 1.45 -23.84 -10.44
CA TYR A 425 2.24 -22.61 -10.51
C TYR A 425 1.51 -21.35 -11.02
N GLY A 426 0.26 -21.46 -11.44
CA GLY A 426 -0.43 -20.43 -12.23
C GLY A 426 0.33 -20.13 -13.53
N TYR A 427 0.55 -18.85 -13.82
CA TYR A 427 1.35 -18.37 -14.95
C TYR A 427 2.88 -18.43 -14.71
N GLY A 428 3.32 -18.97 -13.57
CA GLY A 428 4.73 -19.20 -13.24
C GLY A 428 5.32 -18.21 -12.24
N LEU A 429 6.65 -18.11 -12.22
CA LEU A 429 7.42 -17.38 -11.22
C LEU A 429 7.30 -15.87 -11.43
N LEU A 430 6.97 -15.10 -10.39
CA LEU A 430 6.98 -13.63 -10.45
C LEU A 430 8.36 -13.07 -10.86
N ASP A 431 8.33 -12.02 -11.68
CA ASP A 431 9.50 -11.25 -12.10
C ASP A 431 9.29 -9.78 -11.71
N ALA A 432 9.98 -9.34 -10.67
CA ALA A 432 9.78 -8.01 -10.10
C ALA A 432 10.18 -6.88 -11.06
N SER A 433 11.23 -7.08 -11.85
CA SER A 433 11.69 -6.13 -12.85
C SER A 433 10.69 -6.01 -14.00
N ALA A 434 10.17 -7.13 -14.49
CA ALA A 434 9.17 -7.15 -15.56
C ALA A 434 7.84 -6.52 -15.10
N MET A 435 7.37 -6.82 -13.88
CA MET A 435 6.19 -6.17 -13.29
C MET A 435 6.38 -4.65 -13.19
N VAL A 436 7.52 -4.18 -12.67
CA VAL A 436 7.86 -2.75 -12.57
C VAL A 436 7.96 -2.08 -13.95
N VAL A 437 8.58 -2.73 -14.94
CA VAL A 437 8.71 -2.18 -16.30
C VAL A 437 7.35 -2.06 -16.99
N LEU A 438 6.47 -3.06 -16.83
CA LEU A 438 5.14 -3.04 -17.43
C LEU A 438 4.21 -2.06 -16.71
N ALA A 439 4.23 -2.01 -15.38
CA ALA A 439 3.44 -1.09 -14.53
C ALA A 439 3.55 0.38 -14.98
N ARG A 440 4.77 0.84 -15.28
CA ARG A 440 5.07 2.24 -15.67
C ARG A 440 4.39 2.69 -16.96
N ASN A 441 4.10 1.74 -17.85
CA ASN A 441 3.47 1.98 -19.15
C ASN A 441 2.05 1.36 -19.22
N TRP A 442 1.53 0.87 -18.10
CA TRP A 442 0.23 0.21 -18.05
C TRP A 442 -0.92 1.21 -18.23
N SER A 443 -1.88 0.84 -19.07
CA SER A 443 -3.17 1.54 -19.22
C SER A 443 -4.23 0.69 -18.51
N SER A 444 -4.96 1.29 -17.56
CA SER A 444 -5.90 0.54 -16.73
C SER A 444 -7.00 -0.12 -17.56
N VAL A 445 -7.39 -1.35 -17.19
CA VAL A 445 -8.33 -2.19 -17.97
C VAL A 445 -9.80 -1.72 -17.92
N GLY A 446 -10.09 -0.62 -17.22
CA GLY A 446 -11.44 -0.05 -17.12
C GLY A 446 -12.35 -0.83 -16.16
N LEU A 447 -13.67 -0.75 -16.38
CA LEU A 447 -14.66 -1.44 -15.54
C LEU A 447 -14.58 -2.97 -15.70
N GLN A 448 -15.01 -3.72 -14.68
CA GLN A 448 -15.19 -5.17 -14.79
C GLN A 448 -16.62 -5.47 -15.25
N HIS A 449 -16.76 -6.29 -16.29
CA HIS A 449 -18.02 -6.86 -16.73
C HIS A 449 -18.21 -8.24 -16.09
N LYS A 450 -19.46 -8.62 -15.82
CA LYS A 450 -19.83 -9.88 -15.14
C LYS A 450 -21.07 -10.50 -15.78
N CYS A 451 -20.85 -11.35 -16.78
CA CYS A 451 -21.92 -12.11 -17.43
C CYS A 451 -22.27 -13.35 -16.60
N VAL A 452 -23.56 -13.56 -16.31
CA VAL A 452 -24.06 -14.69 -15.48
C VAL A 452 -24.97 -15.60 -16.32
N ILE A 453 -24.58 -16.86 -16.47
CA ILE A 453 -25.22 -17.81 -17.40
C ILE A 453 -25.68 -19.07 -16.63
N ASN A 454 -26.99 -19.26 -16.52
CA ASN A 454 -27.56 -20.52 -16.05
C ASN A 454 -27.37 -21.60 -17.13
N MET A 455 -26.46 -22.53 -16.90
CA MET A 455 -26.03 -23.52 -17.90
C MET A 455 -27.00 -24.70 -18.00
N LEU A 456 -27.48 -25.20 -16.85
CA LEU A 456 -28.49 -26.27 -16.78
C LEU A 456 -29.92 -25.73 -16.74
N THR A 457 -30.83 -26.47 -17.36
CA THR A 457 -32.29 -26.28 -17.28
C THR A 457 -32.99 -27.37 -16.47
N GLU A 458 -32.31 -28.49 -16.25
CA GLU A 458 -32.79 -29.68 -15.53
C GLU A 458 -31.59 -30.39 -14.87
N PRO A 459 -31.78 -31.12 -13.75
CA PRO A 459 -30.71 -31.87 -13.11
C PRO A 459 -30.11 -32.98 -13.99
N ARG A 460 -28.86 -33.37 -13.70
CA ARG A 460 -28.13 -34.44 -14.40
C ARG A 460 -27.57 -35.45 -13.42
N ASP A 461 -27.87 -36.74 -13.62
CA ASP A 461 -27.15 -37.82 -12.93
C ASP A 461 -25.66 -37.76 -13.28
N ILE A 462 -24.77 -37.83 -12.30
CA ILE A 462 -23.31 -37.85 -12.52
C ILE A 462 -22.86 -39.24 -13.01
N LYS A 463 -23.44 -40.32 -12.47
CA LYS A 463 -23.08 -41.72 -12.76
C LYS A 463 -21.56 -41.91 -12.58
N SER A 464 -20.89 -42.63 -13.49
CA SER A 464 -19.43 -42.76 -13.49
C SER A 464 -18.73 -41.58 -14.18
N HIS A 465 -19.38 -40.96 -15.18
CA HIS A 465 -18.85 -39.82 -15.92
C HIS A 465 -20.00 -39.04 -16.56
N LEU A 466 -20.05 -37.73 -16.30
CA LEU A 466 -20.99 -36.77 -16.86
C LEU A 466 -20.21 -35.73 -17.66
N VAL A 467 -20.56 -35.58 -18.95
CA VAL A 467 -20.11 -34.49 -19.80
C VAL A 467 -21.33 -33.63 -20.14
N PHE A 468 -21.21 -32.32 -19.94
CA PHE A 468 -22.23 -31.35 -20.30
C PHE A 468 -21.62 -30.18 -21.09
N SER A 469 -22.04 -30.03 -22.34
CA SER A 469 -21.56 -29.00 -23.27
C SER A 469 -22.68 -28.03 -23.65
N ARG A 470 -22.37 -26.73 -23.76
CA ARG A 470 -23.33 -25.70 -24.21
C ARG A 470 -22.61 -24.49 -24.80
N SER A 471 -23.06 -24.05 -25.98
CA SER A 471 -22.63 -22.77 -26.57
C SER A 471 -23.19 -21.56 -25.83
N VAL A 472 -22.37 -20.54 -25.65
CA VAL A 472 -22.74 -19.27 -25.00
C VAL A 472 -22.28 -18.06 -25.82
N GLU A 473 -23.06 -16.99 -25.76
CA GLU A 473 -22.76 -15.69 -26.40
C GLU A 473 -22.08 -14.69 -25.44
N ALA A 474 -21.71 -15.12 -24.22
CA ALA A 474 -21.04 -14.30 -23.20
C ALA A 474 -21.69 -12.92 -22.92
N CYS A 475 -23.03 -12.87 -22.96
CA CYS A 475 -23.85 -11.65 -22.82
C CYS A 475 -23.64 -10.62 -23.95
N SER A 476 -23.27 -11.07 -25.16
CA SER A 476 -23.24 -10.27 -26.38
C SER A 476 -24.52 -9.44 -26.58
N GLY A 477 -24.35 -8.16 -26.91
CA GLY A 477 -25.43 -7.18 -27.04
C GLY A 477 -25.96 -6.60 -25.72
N GLN A 478 -25.34 -6.92 -24.58
CA GLN A 478 -25.71 -6.39 -23.26
C GLN A 478 -24.54 -5.59 -22.65
N LEU A 479 -24.81 -4.83 -21.57
CA LEU A 479 -23.80 -3.99 -20.91
C LEU A 479 -22.71 -4.80 -20.19
N ASP A 480 -23.02 -6.04 -19.81
CA ASP A 480 -22.14 -7.01 -19.16
C ASP A 480 -21.44 -7.97 -20.15
N PHE A 481 -21.46 -7.66 -21.46
CA PHE A 481 -20.76 -8.44 -22.49
C PHE A 481 -19.28 -8.61 -22.18
N VAL A 482 -18.79 -9.86 -22.11
CA VAL A 482 -17.37 -10.17 -21.96
C VAL A 482 -16.81 -10.70 -23.28
N SER A 483 -15.76 -10.04 -23.80
CA SER A 483 -15.02 -10.47 -24.99
C SER A 483 -13.53 -10.76 -24.73
N SER A 484 -13.05 -10.49 -23.51
CA SER A 484 -11.72 -10.87 -23.05
C SER A 484 -11.80 -11.18 -21.55
N LEU A 485 -11.54 -12.45 -21.22
CA LEU A 485 -11.70 -13.00 -19.88
C LEU A 485 -10.68 -12.51 -18.86
N GLU A 486 -11.10 -12.49 -17.60
CA GLU A 486 -10.25 -12.48 -16.42
C GLU A 486 -10.47 -13.79 -15.67
N HIS A 487 -11.38 -13.78 -14.69
CA HIS A 487 -11.80 -14.97 -13.94
C HIS A 487 -12.99 -15.66 -14.60
N VAL A 488 -13.04 -16.98 -14.50
CA VAL A 488 -14.26 -17.78 -14.76
C VAL A 488 -14.63 -18.55 -13.51
N GLN A 489 -15.90 -18.53 -13.12
CA GLN A 489 -16.42 -19.38 -12.05
C GLN A 489 -17.46 -20.36 -12.59
N ALA A 490 -17.29 -21.64 -12.30
CA ALA A 490 -18.33 -22.65 -12.43
C ALA A 490 -18.97 -22.86 -11.06
N ARG A 491 -20.13 -22.25 -10.85
CA ARG A 491 -20.88 -22.36 -9.59
C ARG A 491 -21.79 -23.58 -9.62
N LEU A 492 -21.45 -24.60 -8.83
CA LEU A 492 -22.05 -25.93 -8.88
C LEU A 492 -22.82 -26.26 -7.59
N THR A 493 -24.02 -26.80 -7.75
CA THR A 493 -24.79 -27.44 -6.67
C THR A 493 -24.98 -28.90 -7.03
N LEU A 494 -24.30 -29.80 -6.33
CA LEU A 494 -24.36 -31.25 -6.56
C LEU A 494 -24.36 -32.03 -5.26
N SER A 495 -25.18 -33.08 -5.20
CA SER A 495 -25.14 -34.10 -4.15
C SER A 495 -24.30 -35.28 -4.62
N TYR A 496 -23.39 -35.81 -3.78
CA TYR A 496 -22.57 -36.98 -4.11
C TYR A 496 -22.16 -37.71 -2.82
N ASN A 497 -22.14 -39.04 -2.80
CA ASN A 497 -21.97 -39.82 -1.57
C ASN A 497 -20.53 -39.93 -1.04
N HIS A 498 -19.51 -39.74 -1.89
CA HIS A 498 -18.09 -39.66 -1.50
C HIS A 498 -17.39 -38.55 -2.29
N ARG A 499 -17.42 -37.32 -1.78
CA ARG A 499 -17.02 -36.10 -2.50
C ARG A 499 -15.59 -36.15 -3.08
N GLY A 500 -14.65 -36.76 -2.37
CA GLY A 500 -13.25 -36.92 -2.78
C GLY A 500 -13.00 -37.82 -3.99
N ASN A 501 -13.97 -38.65 -4.38
CA ASN A 501 -13.89 -39.49 -5.58
C ASN A 501 -14.16 -38.72 -6.88
N LEU A 502 -14.56 -37.45 -6.79
CA LEU A 502 -14.83 -36.59 -7.95
C LEU A 502 -13.56 -35.96 -8.51
N ALA A 503 -13.42 -35.99 -9.83
CA ALA A 503 -12.64 -35.01 -10.57
C ALA A 503 -13.60 -34.11 -11.36
N VAL A 504 -13.39 -32.78 -11.32
CA VAL A 504 -14.22 -31.80 -12.04
C VAL A 504 -13.32 -30.97 -12.95
N HIS A 505 -13.70 -30.83 -14.22
CA HIS A 505 -12.96 -30.05 -15.20
C HIS A 505 -13.88 -29.14 -16.01
N LEU A 506 -13.39 -27.96 -16.39
CA LEU A 506 -14.06 -27.01 -17.27
C LEU A 506 -13.18 -26.71 -18.49
N ILE A 507 -13.75 -26.81 -19.68
CA ILE A 507 -13.07 -26.59 -20.96
C ILE A 507 -13.66 -25.34 -21.61
N SER A 508 -12.81 -24.38 -21.97
CA SER A 508 -13.21 -23.15 -22.68
C SER A 508 -13.42 -23.39 -24.18
N PRO A 509 -14.09 -22.47 -24.91
CA PRO A 509 -14.29 -22.56 -26.36
C PRO A 509 -12.99 -22.60 -27.18
N LEU A 510 -11.86 -22.16 -26.60
CA LEU A 510 -10.53 -22.25 -27.21
C LEU A 510 -9.75 -23.52 -26.79
N GLY A 511 -10.37 -24.42 -26.04
CA GLY A 511 -9.82 -25.73 -25.66
C GLY A 511 -9.01 -25.75 -24.35
N THR A 512 -8.98 -24.65 -23.59
CA THR A 512 -8.25 -24.59 -22.31
C THR A 512 -8.99 -25.39 -21.24
N ARG A 513 -8.41 -26.54 -20.85
CA ARG A 513 -8.97 -27.44 -19.82
C ARG A 513 -8.44 -27.08 -18.44
N SER A 514 -9.30 -26.50 -17.62
CA SER A 514 -9.06 -26.20 -16.20
C SER A 514 -9.53 -27.36 -15.32
N THR A 515 -8.67 -27.88 -14.45
CA THR A 515 -9.06 -28.77 -13.35
C THR A 515 -9.65 -27.92 -12.24
N LEU A 516 -10.96 -28.01 -12.05
CA LEU A 516 -11.69 -27.29 -11.01
C LEU A 516 -11.64 -28.01 -9.67
N LEU A 517 -11.60 -29.35 -9.68
CA LEU A 517 -11.41 -30.19 -8.51
C LEU A 517 -10.54 -31.39 -8.90
N ALA A 518 -9.43 -31.59 -8.19
CA ALA A 518 -8.68 -32.84 -8.22
C ALA A 518 -9.24 -33.83 -7.18
N PRO A 519 -9.13 -35.15 -7.39
CA PRO A 519 -9.57 -36.15 -6.41
C PRO A 519 -8.81 -36.03 -5.09
N ARG A 520 -9.54 -35.96 -3.97
CA ARG A 520 -9.00 -35.78 -2.61
C ARG A 520 -9.29 -37.02 -1.76
N PRO A 521 -8.35 -37.97 -1.58
CA PRO A 521 -8.65 -39.27 -0.97
C PRO A 521 -9.07 -39.26 0.51
N GLN A 522 -8.86 -38.16 1.23
CA GLN A 522 -9.33 -37.99 2.61
C GLN A 522 -10.81 -37.55 2.67
N ASP A 523 -11.33 -36.91 1.61
CA ASP A 523 -12.68 -36.33 1.55
C ASP A 523 -13.78 -37.39 1.36
N ASN A 524 -14.17 -38.01 2.47
CA ASN A 524 -15.25 -38.99 2.53
C ASN A 524 -16.62 -38.33 2.81
N SER A 525 -16.77 -37.01 2.57
CA SER A 525 -18.05 -36.32 2.82
C SER A 525 -19.14 -36.73 1.82
N ALA A 526 -20.37 -36.86 2.33
CA ALA A 526 -21.59 -37.09 1.54
C ALA A 526 -22.41 -35.81 1.29
N GLU A 527 -21.89 -34.64 1.70
CA GLU A 527 -22.58 -33.34 1.56
C GLU A 527 -22.54 -32.80 0.13
N GLY A 528 -21.58 -33.28 -0.68
CA GLY A 528 -21.32 -32.75 -2.01
C GLY A 528 -20.86 -31.29 -1.98
N PHE A 529 -21.31 -30.50 -2.95
CA PHE A 529 -21.05 -29.07 -3.03
C PHE A 529 -22.38 -28.30 -3.13
N ASN A 530 -22.57 -27.31 -2.28
CA ASN A 530 -23.75 -26.47 -2.26
C ASN A 530 -23.43 -25.08 -2.83
N ASP A 531 -23.84 -24.80 -4.07
CA ASP A 531 -23.70 -23.50 -4.74
C ASP A 531 -22.24 -22.97 -4.75
N TRP A 532 -21.27 -23.88 -4.80
CA TRP A 532 -19.83 -23.62 -4.64
C TRP A 532 -19.22 -23.11 -5.94
N ALA A 533 -18.50 -21.98 -5.87
CA ALA A 533 -18.01 -21.23 -7.02
C ALA A 533 -16.54 -21.56 -7.37
N PHE A 534 -16.30 -22.77 -7.90
CA PHE A 534 -14.97 -23.17 -8.40
C PHE A 534 -14.45 -22.16 -9.42
N MET A 535 -13.25 -21.61 -9.20
CA MET A 535 -12.67 -20.53 -10.00
C MET A 535 -11.51 -21.03 -10.87
N THR A 536 -11.38 -20.49 -12.08
CA THR A 536 -10.21 -20.66 -12.93
C THR A 536 -9.72 -19.32 -13.48
N THR A 537 -8.40 -19.13 -13.41
CA THR A 537 -7.66 -18.03 -14.05
C THR A 537 -7.10 -18.44 -15.42
N HIS A 538 -7.09 -19.74 -15.75
CA HIS A 538 -6.30 -20.29 -16.86
C HIS A 538 -6.71 -19.77 -18.25
N SER A 539 -7.95 -19.32 -18.39
CA SER A 539 -8.51 -18.72 -19.62
C SER A 539 -8.34 -17.19 -19.70
N TRP A 540 -7.42 -16.58 -18.93
CA TRP A 540 -7.22 -15.13 -18.96
C TRP A 540 -6.88 -14.60 -20.36
N ASP A 541 -7.49 -13.47 -20.72
CA ASP A 541 -7.59 -12.82 -22.02
C ASP A 541 -8.33 -13.59 -23.15
N GLU A 542 -8.82 -14.83 -22.93
CA GLU A 542 -9.56 -15.59 -23.96
C GLU A 542 -10.93 -14.95 -24.30
N ASP A 543 -11.41 -15.16 -25.53
CA ASP A 543 -12.79 -14.84 -25.93
C ASP A 543 -13.71 -15.96 -25.41
N PRO A 544 -14.67 -15.67 -24.51
CA PRO A 544 -15.50 -16.69 -23.88
C PRO A 544 -16.69 -17.17 -24.73
N ARG A 545 -16.84 -16.71 -25.97
CA ARG A 545 -17.96 -17.10 -26.85
C ARG A 545 -17.74 -18.46 -27.51
N GLY A 546 -18.82 -19.24 -27.63
CA GLY A 546 -18.80 -20.61 -28.15
C GLY A 546 -19.04 -21.66 -27.07
N GLU A 547 -18.62 -22.90 -27.32
CA GLU A 547 -18.95 -24.05 -26.49
C GLU A 547 -18.08 -24.19 -25.23
N TRP A 548 -18.72 -24.11 -24.06
CA TRP A 548 -18.12 -24.51 -22.80
C TRP A 548 -18.54 -25.94 -22.46
N THR A 549 -17.58 -26.75 -21.99
CA THR A 549 -17.84 -28.14 -21.55
C THR A 549 -17.42 -28.33 -20.09
N LEU A 550 -18.33 -28.89 -19.29
CA LEU A 550 -18.09 -29.35 -17.91
C LEU A 550 -17.98 -30.89 -17.92
N GLU A 551 -16.91 -31.42 -17.34
CA GLU A 551 -16.69 -32.84 -17.12
C GLU A 551 -16.71 -33.13 -15.61
N ILE A 552 -17.48 -34.12 -15.17
CA ILE A 552 -17.49 -34.63 -13.80
C ILE A 552 -17.29 -36.16 -13.85
N GLU A 553 -16.19 -36.65 -13.28
CA GLU A 553 -15.75 -38.05 -13.34
C GLU A 553 -15.64 -38.66 -11.94
N ASN A 554 -16.07 -39.92 -11.79
CA ASN A 554 -15.74 -40.75 -10.63
C ASN A 554 -14.43 -41.51 -10.87
N VAL A 555 -13.33 -41.04 -10.27
CA VAL A 555 -12.01 -41.67 -10.46
C VAL A 555 -11.82 -42.97 -9.66
N ALA A 556 -12.69 -43.26 -8.69
CA ALA A 556 -12.59 -44.44 -7.85
C ALA A 556 -13.20 -45.70 -8.48
N GLY A 557 -14.05 -45.54 -9.52
CA GLY A 557 -14.72 -46.66 -10.20
C GLY A 557 -15.71 -47.45 -9.33
N LEU A 558 -16.12 -46.88 -8.19
CA LEU A 558 -17.10 -47.46 -7.26
C LEU A 558 -18.54 -47.21 -7.73
N ASN A 559 -19.50 -47.91 -7.12
CA ASN A 559 -20.94 -47.65 -7.29
C ASN A 559 -21.40 -46.40 -6.50
N ASP A 560 -20.66 -45.30 -6.64
CA ASP A 560 -21.07 -43.99 -6.16
C ASP A 560 -22.20 -43.43 -7.05
N TYR A 561 -22.94 -42.49 -6.50
CA TYR A 561 -24.10 -41.88 -7.11
C TYR A 561 -24.26 -40.43 -6.66
N GLY A 562 -24.80 -39.62 -7.56
CA GLY A 562 -25.04 -38.21 -7.30
C GLY A 562 -25.65 -37.50 -8.49
N VAL A 563 -26.06 -36.26 -8.25
CA VAL A 563 -26.83 -35.45 -9.18
C VAL A 563 -26.28 -34.03 -9.17
N LEU A 564 -25.88 -33.54 -10.33
CA LEU A 564 -25.63 -32.13 -10.57
C LEU A 564 -26.98 -31.42 -10.76
N SER A 565 -27.38 -30.64 -9.77
CA SER A 565 -28.69 -29.97 -9.72
C SER A 565 -28.66 -28.55 -10.31
N GLN A 566 -27.53 -27.85 -10.18
CA GLN A 566 -27.32 -26.51 -10.72
C GLN A 566 -25.88 -26.38 -11.23
N PHE A 567 -25.73 -25.72 -12.38
CA PHE A 567 -24.47 -25.21 -12.89
C PHE A 567 -24.73 -23.80 -13.42
N THR A 568 -24.05 -22.82 -12.83
CA THR A 568 -24.03 -21.42 -13.29
C THR A 568 -22.61 -21.10 -13.73
N LEU A 569 -22.44 -20.72 -14.99
CA LEU A 569 -21.18 -20.21 -15.51
C LEU A 569 -21.17 -18.69 -15.32
N ILE A 570 -20.16 -18.17 -14.64
CA ILE A 570 -19.99 -16.74 -14.41
C ILE A 570 -18.67 -16.32 -15.06
N LEU A 571 -18.76 -15.38 -15.99
CA LEU A 571 -17.64 -14.87 -16.77
C LEU A 571 -17.33 -13.45 -16.30
N TYR A 572 -16.13 -13.23 -15.79
CA TYR A 572 -15.62 -11.90 -15.45
C TYR A 572 -14.62 -11.47 -16.51
N GLY A 573 -14.54 -10.17 -16.77
CA GLY A 573 -13.52 -9.64 -17.67
C GLY A 573 -13.84 -8.25 -18.20
N THR A 574 -13.47 -8.02 -19.46
CA THR A 574 -13.78 -6.80 -20.20
C THR A 574 -14.46 -7.14 -21.52
N GLY A 575 -15.15 -6.15 -22.10
CA GLY A 575 -15.69 -6.25 -23.44
C GLY A 575 -16.01 -4.86 -23.99
N SER A 576 -16.21 -4.77 -25.30
CA SER A 576 -16.77 -3.56 -25.88
C SER A 576 -18.22 -3.41 -25.42
N SER A 577 -18.49 -2.52 -24.46
CA SER A 577 -19.85 -2.09 -24.14
C SER A 577 -20.56 -1.73 -25.45
N ALA A 578 -21.75 -2.30 -25.70
CA ALA A 578 -22.43 -2.20 -26.98
C ALA A 578 -23.13 -0.84 -27.20
N THR A 579 -22.41 0.26 -26.96
CA THR A 579 -22.78 1.60 -27.43
C THR A 579 -22.55 1.67 -28.94
N ASP A 580 -23.45 1.03 -29.70
CA ASP A 580 -23.79 1.50 -31.04
C ASP A 580 -24.12 3.00 -30.92
N PRO A 581 -23.43 3.91 -31.64
CA PRO A 581 -23.72 5.35 -31.58
C PRO A 581 -25.16 5.72 -31.98
N SER A 582 -25.94 4.78 -32.51
CA SER A 582 -27.37 4.90 -32.83
C SER A 582 -28.32 4.21 -31.85
N ILE A 583 -27.83 3.47 -30.83
CA ILE A 583 -28.63 2.90 -29.74
C ILE A 583 -28.21 3.52 -28.41
N SER A 584 -29.05 4.44 -27.91
CA SER A 584 -28.81 5.18 -26.67
C SER A 584 -29.30 4.40 -25.45
N ASP A 585 -28.38 3.71 -24.78
CA ASP A 585 -28.65 3.08 -23.47
C ASP A 585 -27.76 3.67 -22.35
N TYR A 586 -27.86 5.00 -22.20
CA TYR A 586 -27.73 5.58 -20.86
C TYR A 586 -28.94 5.14 -20.05
N THR A 587 -28.71 4.68 -18.82
CA THR A 587 -29.71 4.15 -17.88
C THR A 587 -31.03 4.91 -17.94
N ARG A 588 -32.04 4.30 -18.56
CA ARG A 588 -33.32 4.94 -18.88
C ARG A 588 -33.98 5.46 -17.58
N PRO A 589 -34.13 6.78 -17.41
CA PRO A 589 -34.57 7.34 -16.14
C PRO A 589 -36.01 6.93 -15.83
N SER A 590 -36.31 6.69 -14.55
CA SER A 590 -37.66 6.27 -14.14
C SER A 590 -38.67 7.40 -14.35
N ASN A 591 -39.63 7.19 -15.26
CA ASN A 591 -40.68 8.19 -15.54
C ASN A 591 -41.50 8.57 -14.29
N ASN A 592 -41.56 7.70 -13.28
CA ASN A 592 -42.18 7.97 -11.97
C ASN A 592 -41.55 9.15 -11.20
N SER A 593 -40.35 9.61 -11.58
CA SER A 593 -39.65 10.73 -10.95
C SER A 593 -39.83 12.07 -11.70
N CYS A 594 -40.47 12.07 -12.87
CA CYS A 594 -40.78 13.28 -13.63
C CYS A 594 -42.08 13.94 -13.12
N LYS A 595 -42.09 15.27 -13.04
CA LYS A 595 -43.24 16.07 -12.63
C LYS A 595 -44.00 16.65 -13.84
N THR A 596 -43.28 17.08 -14.87
CA THR A 596 -43.86 17.73 -16.06
C THR A 596 -43.16 17.24 -17.34
N PHE A 597 -43.94 16.85 -18.35
CA PHE A 597 -43.47 16.39 -19.66
C PHE A 597 -43.84 17.38 -20.77
N ASP A 598 -43.08 17.34 -21.88
CA ASP A 598 -43.39 18.10 -23.10
C ASP A 598 -44.30 17.34 -24.10
N THR A 599 -44.54 17.95 -25.25
CA THR A 599 -45.31 17.36 -26.37
C THR A 599 -44.67 16.14 -27.02
N GLN A 600 -43.40 15.85 -26.74
CA GLN A 600 -42.64 14.70 -27.24
C GLN A 600 -42.46 13.60 -26.17
N GLN A 601 -43.06 13.78 -24.98
CA GLN A 601 -42.92 12.92 -23.80
C GLN A 601 -41.50 12.92 -23.19
N ILE A 602 -40.72 13.98 -23.45
CA ILE A 602 -39.46 14.25 -22.77
C ILE A 602 -39.77 14.94 -21.44
N CYS A 603 -39.05 14.59 -20.36
CA CYS A 603 -39.24 15.26 -19.08
C CYS A 603 -38.63 16.67 -19.12
N ILE A 604 -39.39 17.67 -18.67
CA ILE A 604 -38.93 19.07 -18.58
C ILE A 604 -38.84 19.59 -17.14
N GLU A 605 -39.46 18.90 -16.17
CA GLU A 605 -39.34 19.22 -14.75
C GLU A 605 -39.36 17.94 -13.90
N CYS A 606 -38.43 17.82 -12.96
CA CYS A 606 -38.30 16.68 -12.06
C CYS A 606 -39.00 16.89 -10.71
N SER A 607 -39.37 15.79 -10.05
CA SER A 607 -39.82 15.81 -8.65
C SER A 607 -38.70 16.26 -7.70
N THR A 608 -39.08 16.86 -6.57
CA THR A 608 -38.13 17.37 -5.56
C THR A 608 -37.16 16.29 -5.09
N GLY A 609 -35.85 16.58 -5.15
CA GLY A 609 -34.78 15.63 -4.83
C GLY A 609 -34.19 14.90 -6.05
N PHE A 610 -34.62 15.25 -7.27
CA PHE A 610 -34.04 14.79 -8.53
C PHE A 610 -33.63 15.98 -9.41
N SER A 611 -32.66 15.75 -10.29
CA SER A 611 -32.16 16.71 -11.29
C SER A 611 -32.41 16.19 -12.69
N LEU A 612 -32.74 17.08 -13.63
CA LEU A 612 -32.87 16.78 -15.05
C LEU A 612 -31.49 16.52 -15.69
N PHE A 613 -31.34 15.39 -16.39
CA PHE A 613 -30.13 15.05 -17.14
C PHE A 613 -30.51 14.37 -18.47
N LEU A 614 -30.00 14.93 -19.56
CA LEU A 614 -30.25 14.57 -20.97
C LEU A 614 -31.73 14.56 -21.39
N GLN A 615 -32.55 13.63 -20.88
CA GLN A 615 -33.98 13.50 -21.18
C GLN A 615 -34.86 13.09 -19.97
N GLY A 616 -34.30 12.97 -18.75
CA GLY A 616 -35.09 12.61 -17.56
C GLY A 616 -34.37 12.78 -16.23
N CYS A 617 -34.95 12.22 -15.16
CA CYS A 617 -34.62 12.59 -13.78
C CYS A 617 -33.66 11.62 -13.09
N VAL A 618 -32.54 12.14 -12.59
CA VAL A 618 -31.53 11.41 -11.80
C VAL A 618 -31.47 11.93 -10.36
N LYS A 619 -31.24 11.05 -9.38
CA LYS A 619 -31.16 11.42 -7.95
C LYS A 619 -29.81 12.09 -7.60
N SER A 620 -28.77 11.77 -8.36
CA SER A 620 -27.40 12.29 -8.24
C SER A 620 -26.84 12.47 -9.64
N CYS A 621 -26.16 13.59 -9.90
CA CYS A 621 -25.55 13.83 -11.20
C CYS A 621 -24.34 12.91 -11.43
N PRO A 622 -24.09 12.45 -12.68
CA PRO A 622 -22.94 11.63 -12.99
C PRO A 622 -21.62 12.43 -12.91
N PRO A 623 -20.45 11.76 -12.81
CA PRO A 623 -19.15 12.42 -12.87
C PRO A 623 -19.02 13.33 -14.08
N GLY A 624 -18.38 14.50 -13.89
CA GLY A 624 -18.35 15.57 -14.89
C GLY A 624 -19.57 16.52 -14.87
N PHE A 625 -20.56 16.30 -13.99
CA PHE A 625 -21.73 17.17 -13.82
C PHE A 625 -22.05 17.43 -12.33
N SER A 626 -22.67 18.57 -12.03
CA SER A 626 -23.22 18.89 -10.71
C SER A 626 -24.65 19.41 -10.78
N SER A 627 -25.37 19.33 -9.66
CA SER A 627 -26.79 19.72 -9.58
C SER A 627 -26.92 21.24 -9.40
N GLY A 628 -27.59 21.91 -10.34
CA GLY A 628 -27.81 23.35 -10.31
C GLY A 628 -29.08 23.79 -11.04
N LEU A 629 -29.35 25.09 -11.08
CA LEU A 629 -30.53 25.65 -11.73
C LEU A 629 -30.24 25.98 -13.20
N GLN A 630 -31.01 25.38 -14.12
CA GLN A 630 -31.00 25.70 -15.54
C GLN A 630 -32.22 26.56 -15.90
N VAL A 631 -32.02 27.62 -16.68
CA VAL A 631 -33.12 28.44 -17.24
C VAL A 631 -33.73 27.75 -18.45
N LEU A 632 -35.05 27.59 -18.48
CA LEU A 632 -35.77 27.09 -19.65
C LEU A 632 -36.03 28.23 -20.66
N ASN A 633 -35.33 28.21 -21.79
CA ASN A 633 -35.61 29.10 -22.93
C ASN A 633 -36.81 28.56 -23.76
N LEU A 634 -38.01 28.65 -23.20
CA LEU A 634 -39.26 28.40 -23.92
C LEU A 634 -39.61 29.61 -24.79
N SER A 635 -39.23 29.58 -26.07
CA SER A 635 -39.50 30.66 -27.02
C SER A 635 -40.94 30.65 -27.54
N LEU A 636 -41.86 31.25 -26.76
CA LEU A 636 -43.18 31.69 -27.20
C LEU A 636 -43.39 33.17 -26.83
N ASP A 637 -44.25 33.87 -27.57
CA ASP A 637 -44.25 35.35 -27.60
C ASP A 637 -44.66 36.03 -26.27
N SER A 638 -43.67 36.66 -25.64
CA SER A 638 -43.79 37.83 -24.74
C SER A 638 -44.51 37.67 -23.38
N TRP A 639 -43.92 38.26 -22.33
CA TRP A 639 -44.50 38.45 -20.99
C TRP A 639 -44.75 37.18 -20.14
N VAL A 640 -43.76 36.30 -20.03
CA VAL A 640 -43.69 35.25 -18.99
C VAL A 640 -42.33 35.30 -18.29
N GLU A 641 -42.29 35.06 -16.99
CA GLU A 641 -41.03 35.00 -16.21
C GLU A 641 -40.19 33.77 -16.58
N HIS A 642 -38.86 33.88 -16.46
CA HIS A 642 -37.93 32.80 -16.79
C HIS A 642 -37.99 31.65 -15.75
N SER A 643 -38.77 30.61 -16.06
CA SER A 643 -38.80 29.37 -15.27
C SER A 643 -37.42 28.70 -15.19
N THR A 644 -36.97 28.40 -13.98
CA THR A 644 -35.75 27.61 -13.71
C THR A 644 -36.11 26.21 -13.24
N VAL A 645 -35.33 25.21 -13.64
CA VAL A 645 -35.47 23.81 -13.22
C VAL A 645 -34.15 23.26 -12.70
N GLN A 646 -34.21 22.32 -11.77
CA GLN A 646 -33.02 21.65 -11.25
C GLN A 646 -32.50 20.65 -12.30
N ALA A 647 -31.25 20.83 -12.73
CA ALA A 647 -30.60 20.06 -13.79
C ALA A 647 -29.16 19.70 -13.42
N CYS A 648 -28.61 18.70 -14.10
CA CYS A 648 -27.19 18.35 -14.02
C CYS A 648 -26.40 19.22 -15.02
N LEU A 649 -25.81 20.29 -14.52
CA LEU A 649 -24.95 21.20 -15.26
C LEU A 649 -23.55 20.61 -15.40
N SER A 650 -22.90 20.77 -16.56
CA SER A 650 -21.53 20.30 -16.77
C SER A 650 -20.54 21.05 -15.85
N CYS A 651 -19.57 20.32 -15.30
CA CYS A 651 -18.43 20.93 -14.61
C CYS A 651 -17.65 21.87 -15.54
N HIS A 652 -16.95 22.84 -14.97
CA HIS A 652 -16.00 23.65 -15.75
C HIS A 652 -14.91 22.74 -16.37
N PRO A 653 -14.45 22.97 -17.62
CA PRO A 653 -13.52 22.06 -18.30
C PRO A 653 -12.15 21.84 -17.63
N VAL A 654 -11.83 22.58 -16.57
CA VAL A 654 -10.62 22.39 -15.74
C VAL A 654 -10.82 21.37 -14.62
N CYS A 655 -12.07 21.03 -14.27
CA CYS A 655 -12.44 20.07 -13.23
C CYS A 655 -12.71 18.69 -13.84
N LEU A 656 -12.44 17.63 -13.09
CA LEU A 656 -12.88 16.26 -13.43
C LEU A 656 -14.21 15.91 -12.74
N THR A 657 -14.39 16.34 -11.49
CA THR A 657 -15.68 16.41 -10.79
C THR A 657 -15.80 17.74 -10.06
N CYS A 658 -17.02 18.16 -9.73
CA CYS A 658 -17.31 19.50 -9.22
C CYS A 658 -18.55 19.53 -8.31
N PHE A 659 -18.67 20.56 -7.48
CA PHE A 659 -19.90 20.90 -6.75
C PHE A 659 -20.70 22.03 -7.41
N GLY A 660 -20.18 22.65 -8.47
CA GLY A 660 -20.83 23.67 -9.28
C GLY A 660 -20.14 23.83 -10.65
N SER A 661 -20.68 24.67 -11.52
CA SER A 661 -20.19 24.84 -12.90
C SER A 661 -19.03 25.84 -13.05
N GLY A 662 -18.59 26.49 -11.96
CA GLY A 662 -17.51 27.47 -11.94
C GLY A 662 -16.11 26.87 -11.98
N GLU A 663 -15.14 27.66 -12.47
CA GLU A 663 -13.71 27.29 -12.56
C GLU A 663 -13.07 26.97 -11.19
N ASN A 664 -13.65 27.50 -10.12
CA ASN A 664 -13.21 27.35 -8.73
C ASN A 664 -14.19 26.48 -7.91
N GLU A 665 -14.93 25.57 -8.56
CA GLU A 665 -15.91 24.69 -7.91
C GLU A 665 -15.59 23.19 -8.10
N CYS A 666 -14.32 22.88 -8.35
CA CYS A 666 -13.84 21.51 -8.54
C CYS A 666 -13.78 20.72 -7.23
N LEU A 667 -14.12 19.43 -7.30
CA LEU A 667 -13.91 18.40 -6.28
C LEU A 667 -12.73 17.47 -6.63
N SER A 668 -12.43 17.31 -7.92
CA SER A 668 -11.24 16.60 -8.41
C SER A 668 -10.76 17.18 -9.73
N CYS A 669 -9.52 16.86 -10.12
CA CYS A 669 -8.85 17.44 -11.28
C CYS A 669 -8.49 16.41 -12.35
N PRO A 670 -8.44 16.80 -13.65
CA PRO A 670 -7.93 15.96 -14.72
C PRO A 670 -6.45 15.61 -14.53
N PRO A 671 -5.94 14.56 -15.19
CA PRO A 671 -4.53 14.19 -15.17
C PRO A 671 -3.59 15.38 -15.45
N HIS A 672 -2.44 15.39 -14.76
CA HIS A 672 -1.45 16.48 -14.80
C HIS A 672 -1.94 17.83 -14.25
N SER A 673 -3.04 17.85 -13.49
CA SER A 673 -3.48 18.97 -12.65
C SER A 673 -3.67 18.51 -11.21
N HIS A 674 -3.60 19.45 -10.25
CA HIS A 674 -3.83 19.17 -8.83
C HIS A 674 -4.81 20.17 -8.22
N LEU A 675 -5.60 19.72 -7.25
CA LEU A 675 -6.61 20.55 -6.60
C LEU A 675 -5.95 21.48 -5.58
N VAL A 676 -6.24 22.78 -5.69
CA VAL A 676 -5.80 23.83 -4.77
C VAL A 676 -7.03 24.56 -4.27
N VAL A 677 -7.39 24.32 -3.01
CA VAL A 677 -8.68 24.70 -2.41
C VAL A 677 -9.86 24.06 -3.16
N THR A 678 -10.36 24.70 -4.21
CA THR A 678 -11.46 24.21 -5.07
C THR A 678 -11.19 24.47 -6.56
N SER A 679 -9.95 24.81 -6.94
CA SER A 679 -9.52 25.10 -8.31
C SER A 679 -8.46 24.11 -8.78
N CYS A 680 -8.45 23.75 -10.07
CA CYS A 680 -7.47 22.82 -10.62
C CYS A 680 -6.27 23.53 -11.26
N LEU A 681 -5.07 23.28 -10.74
CA LEU A 681 -3.83 23.92 -11.17
C LEU A 681 -2.95 22.96 -12.00
N HIS A 682 -2.75 23.30 -13.27
CA HIS A 682 -2.04 22.46 -14.25
C HIS A 682 -0.52 22.54 -14.08
N GLN A 683 0.14 21.38 -14.02
CA GLN A 683 1.49 21.19 -13.48
C GLN A 683 2.65 21.83 -14.30
N ASN A 684 2.37 22.45 -15.46
CA ASN A 684 3.37 23.01 -16.37
C ASN A 684 3.58 24.54 -16.28
N GLN A 685 2.84 25.29 -15.46
CA GLN A 685 3.06 26.74 -15.31
C GLN A 685 4.16 27.11 -14.29
N ARG A 686 5.41 26.70 -14.55
CA ARG A 686 6.58 27.36 -13.96
C ARG A 686 6.94 28.63 -14.76
N LYS A 687 6.13 29.69 -14.64
CA LYS A 687 6.52 31.05 -15.03
C LYS A 687 7.01 31.82 -13.81
N TRP A 688 8.28 32.21 -13.81
CA TRP A 688 8.84 33.05 -12.74
C TRP A 688 8.51 34.52 -13.03
N SER A 689 7.63 35.10 -12.20
CA SER A 689 7.44 36.54 -11.94
C SER A 689 7.24 37.53 -13.09
N SER A 690 6.11 38.25 -13.04
CA SER A 690 6.08 39.70 -13.30
C SER A 690 5.01 40.32 -12.39
N ILE A 691 5.38 41.33 -11.59
CA ILE A 691 4.41 42.24 -10.96
C ILE A 691 4.19 43.41 -11.95
N PRO A 692 2.99 44.02 -12.06
CA PRO A 692 2.71 45.03 -13.07
C PRO A 692 3.57 46.30 -13.00
N MET A 693 3.55 47.04 -14.11
CA MET A 693 4.38 48.22 -14.36
C MET A 693 4.01 49.45 -13.51
N LEU A 694 4.94 50.41 -13.45
CA LEU A 694 4.68 51.78 -13.02
C LEU A 694 4.62 52.67 -14.27
N GLN A 695 3.60 53.52 -14.37
CA GLN A 695 3.21 54.28 -15.57
C GLN A 695 3.74 55.72 -15.56
N HIS A 696 3.78 56.34 -16.74
CA HIS A 696 3.30 57.69 -17.10
C HIS A 696 3.14 57.67 -18.64
N GLU A 697 2.18 58.29 -19.33
CA GLU A 697 1.10 59.27 -19.02
C GLU A 697 -0.08 58.93 -20.01
N VAL A 698 -1.29 59.52 -20.10
CA VAL A 698 -1.88 60.81 -19.67
C VAL A 698 -3.35 60.57 -19.21
N ASP A 699 -3.99 61.62 -18.70
CA ASP A 699 -5.28 61.68 -17.99
C ASP A 699 -6.61 61.44 -18.76
N SER A 700 -7.67 61.38 -17.93
CA SER A 700 -9.06 61.82 -18.14
C SER A 700 -10.10 60.72 -18.50
N ASN A 701 -11.31 60.71 -17.91
CA ASN A 701 -11.92 61.66 -16.97
C ASN A 701 -12.99 61.01 -16.04
N SER A 702 -13.13 61.54 -14.82
CA SER A 702 -14.35 61.67 -13.96
C SER A 702 -15.31 60.47 -13.72
N ASP A 703 -15.88 60.23 -12.52
CA ASP A 703 -15.72 60.79 -11.15
C ASP A 703 -16.61 59.98 -10.16
N LYS A 704 -16.34 60.05 -8.84
CA LYS A 704 -17.16 59.60 -7.67
C LYS A 704 -17.43 58.08 -7.48
N SER A 705 -17.48 57.53 -6.26
CA SER A 705 -17.15 58.10 -4.93
C SER A 705 -16.95 57.04 -3.81
N LEU A 706 -15.89 57.23 -3.02
CA LEU A 706 -15.84 57.10 -1.54
C LEU A 706 -16.26 55.78 -0.85
N HIS A 707 -15.30 54.89 -0.56
CA HIS A 707 -14.84 54.56 0.82
C HIS A 707 -13.69 53.52 0.80
N ASP A 708 -12.79 53.57 1.79
CA ASP A 708 -11.54 52.79 1.86
C ASP A 708 -11.54 51.79 3.04
N PRO A 709 -11.25 50.48 2.84
CA PRO A 709 -11.30 49.46 3.89
C PRO A 709 -9.91 49.18 4.51
N GLY A 710 -9.77 49.47 5.80
CA GLY A 710 -8.59 49.07 6.58
C GLY A 710 -8.63 47.64 7.12
N LEU A 711 -7.42 47.13 7.44
CA LEU A 711 -7.14 46.05 8.41
C LEU A 711 -7.31 44.56 7.99
N SER A 712 -6.31 43.99 7.28
CA SER A 712 -5.80 42.64 7.62
C SER A 712 -4.40 42.35 7.03
N SER A 713 -3.35 42.54 7.84
CA SER A 713 -1.97 42.12 7.47
C SER A 713 -1.01 41.87 8.64
N ARG A 714 -1.48 41.94 9.90
CA ARG A 714 -0.62 41.88 11.10
C ARG A 714 -0.78 40.63 11.98
N LEU A 715 -1.61 39.67 11.58
CA LEU A 715 -1.96 38.51 12.41
C LEU A 715 -0.74 37.67 12.86
N PRO A 716 0.20 37.27 11.98
CA PRO A 716 1.34 36.44 12.38
C PRO A 716 2.29 37.15 13.36
N ALA A 717 2.52 38.46 13.17
CA ALA A 717 3.37 39.26 14.04
C ALA A 717 2.76 39.46 15.43
N LEU A 718 1.43 39.67 15.51
CA LEU A 718 0.72 39.76 16.77
C LEU A 718 0.79 38.45 17.57
N VAL A 719 0.59 37.30 16.92
CA VAL A 719 0.69 35.97 17.57
C VAL A 719 2.10 35.70 18.11
N ALA A 720 3.15 36.07 17.37
CA ALA A 720 4.53 35.93 17.83
C ALA A 720 4.85 36.83 19.05
N VAL A 721 4.43 38.09 19.01
CA VAL A 721 4.65 39.04 20.13
C VAL A 721 3.86 38.65 21.38
N LEU A 722 2.60 38.23 21.23
CA LEU A 722 1.75 37.79 22.35
C LEU A 722 2.30 36.50 22.98
N SER A 723 2.76 35.54 22.18
CA SER A 723 3.43 34.32 22.69
C SER A 723 4.68 34.65 23.51
N CYS A 724 5.52 35.56 23.03
CA CYS A 724 6.73 35.99 23.74
C CYS A 724 6.39 36.73 25.05
N ALA A 725 5.39 37.62 25.03
CA ALA A 725 4.90 38.30 26.23
C ALA A 725 4.33 37.33 27.27
N PHE A 726 3.61 36.28 26.85
CA PHE A 726 3.06 35.26 27.75
C PHE A 726 4.16 34.42 28.42
N ILE A 727 5.22 34.06 27.70
CA ILE A 727 6.40 33.36 28.25
C ILE A 727 7.12 34.26 29.28
N LEU A 728 7.30 35.55 29.00
CA LEU A 728 7.91 36.48 29.95
C LEU A 728 7.02 36.73 31.19
N ALA A 729 5.70 36.84 31.01
CA ALA A 729 4.74 37.00 32.10
C ALA A 729 4.68 35.78 33.01
N THR A 730 4.73 34.56 32.45
CA THR A 730 4.75 33.32 33.24
C THR A 730 6.06 33.15 34.01
N PHE A 731 7.21 33.45 33.41
CA PHE A 731 8.49 33.50 34.15
C PHE A 731 8.48 34.53 35.29
N ALA A 732 7.93 35.72 35.06
CA ALA A 732 7.79 36.74 36.09
C ALA A 732 6.84 36.31 37.22
N ALA A 733 5.71 35.68 36.90
CA ALA A 733 4.77 35.15 37.88
C ALA A 733 5.38 34.03 38.75
N VAL A 734 6.12 33.10 38.14
CA VAL A 734 6.85 32.04 38.87
C VAL A 734 7.93 32.65 39.76
N PHE A 735 8.68 33.65 39.28
CA PHE A 735 9.68 34.34 40.09
C PHE A 735 9.04 35.06 41.31
N VAL A 736 7.90 35.73 41.13
CA VAL A 736 7.16 36.36 42.23
C VAL A 736 6.59 35.32 43.21
N LEU A 737 6.07 34.18 42.73
CA LEU A 737 5.61 33.07 43.58
C LEU A 737 6.72 32.46 44.45
N LEU A 738 7.94 32.37 43.91
CA LEU A 738 9.13 31.92 44.65
C LEU A 738 9.58 32.97 45.69
N GLN A 739 9.55 34.26 45.36
CA GLN A 739 9.83 35.34 46.32
C GLN A 739 8.78 35.43 47.44
N LEU A 740 7.50 35.14 47.14
CA LEU A 740 6.44 35.05 48.14
C LEU A 740 6.60 33.84 49.06
N HIS A 741 6.96 32.66 48.53
CA HIS A 741 7.30 31.50 49.36
C HIS A 741 8.51 31.77 50.26
N SER A 742 9.54 32.46 49.76
CA SER A 742 10.70 32.85 50.56
C SER A 742 10.34 33.80 51.71
N ARG A 743 9.34 34.69 51.53
CA ARG A 743 8.84 35.57 52.60
C ARG A 743 7.89 34.90 53.59
N ALA A 744 7.21 33.81 53.22
CA ALA A 744 6.36 33.05 54.14
C ALA A 744 7.17 32.30 55.22
N ALA A 745 8.46 32.04 54.99
CA ALA A 745 9.33 31.26 55.88
C ALA A 745 9.93 32.04 57.08
N MET A 746 9.55 33.31 57.31
CA MET A 746 10.01 34.10 58.47
C MET A 746 8.84 34.65 59.31
N GLY A 747 8.01 33.75 59.85
CA GLY A 747 6.97 34.09 60.82
C GLY A 747 6.54 32.89 61.67
N PHE A 748 6.78 32.98 62.99
CA PHE A 748 6.41 32.02 64.05
C PHE A 748 7.08 30.61 63.99
N GLY A 749 7.44 29.95 65.08
CA GLY A 749 7.61 30.44 66.46
C GLY A 749 7.11 29.49 67.58
N PHE A 750 7.99 28.61 68.08
CA PHE A 750 7.85 27.77 69.31
C PHE A 750 6.73 26.71 69.37
N GLY A 751 6.99 25.54 69.98
CA GLY A 751 5.97 24.50 70.24
C GLY A 751 6.47 23.08 70.58
N LEU A 752 6.96 22.87 71.81
CA LEU A 752 7.53 21.62 72.40
C LEU A 752 6.71 20.30 72.29
N GLY A 753 7.41 19.15 72.32
CA GLY A 753 6.90 17.81 72.70
C GLY A 753 7.40 16.65 71.80
N MET A 754 8.49 15.93 72.11
CA MET A 754 8.71 14.84 73.09
C MET A 754 8.24 13.42 72.69
N ASN A 755 9.22 12.52 72.51
CA ASN A 755 9.25 11.06 72.82
C ASN A 755 8.21 10.11 72.18
N SER A 756 8.42 8.78 72.12
CA SER A 756 9.62 7.93 71.97
C SER A 756 9.14 6.54 71.47
N GLU A 757 10.05 5.58 71.23
CA GLU A 757 9.92 4.09 71.33
C GLU A 757 8.56 3.38 71.03
N SER A 758 8.47 2.18 70.48
CA SER A 758 9.30 1.20 69.75
C SER A 758 8.44 -0.10 69.69
N ASP A 759 8.94 -1.12 68.98
CA ASP A 759 8.55 -2.53 69.12
C ASP A 759 7.14 -2.98 68.68
N SER A 760 6.99 -4.31 68.69
CA SER A 760 6.07 -5.13 67.89
C SER A 760 5.21 -6.05 68.75
N GLU A 761 4.07 -6.53 68.23
CA GLU A 761 3.69 -7.95 68.35
C GLU A 761 2.58 -8.36 67.37
N GLU A 762 2.42 -9.68 67.16
CA GLU A 762 1.41 -10.31 66.30
C GLU A 762 0.23 -10.88 67.12
N LEU A 763 -0.94 -11.03 66.47
CA LEU A 763 -2.03 -11.97 66.81
C LEU A 763 -3.00 -11.98 65.61
N GLU A 764 -2.98 -12.95 64.70
CA GLU A 764 -3.35 -14.38 64.82
C GLU A 764 -4.86 -14.63 64.98
N TYR A 765 -5.50 -15.16 63.92
CA TYR A 765 -6.44 -16.28 64.06
C TYR A 765 -6.59 -17.14 62.79
N HIS A 766 -6.42 -18.45 62.98
CA HIS A 766 -7.11 -19.61 62.36
C HIS A 766 -8.30 -19.37 61.40
N SER A 767 -8.65 -20.22 60.42
CA SER A 767 -8.11 -21.47 59.81
C SER A 767 -8.93 -21.73 58.49
N GLU A 768 -9.00 -22.85 57.75
CA GLU A 768 -8.56 -24.25 57.94
C GLU A 768 -8.21 -24.97 56.60
N LYS A 769 -7.94 -26.28 56.71
CA LYS A 769 -7.50 -27.33 55.76
C LYS A 769 -8.40 -27.50 54.51
N THR A 770 -7.93 -27.88 53.32
CA THR A 770 -6.89 -28.85 52.86
C THR A 770 -7.34 -30.32 52.73
N ALA A 771 -7.53 -30.79 51.48
CA ALA A 771 -7.10 -32.10 50.96
C ALA A 771 -7.16 -32.09 49.41
N PHE A 772 -6.12 -32.34 48.61
CA PHE A 772 -5.29 -33.55 48.37
C PHE A 772 -5.97 -34.69 47.59
N ILE A 773 -5.46 -34.97 46.38
CA ILE A 773 -5.05 -36.31 45.90
C ILE A 773 -4.17 -36.16 44.63
N ARG A 774 -3.34 -37.16 44.35
CA ARG A 774 -2.33 -37.20 43.28
C ARG A 774 -2.32 -38.61 42.67
N THR A 775 -2.40 -38.74 41.34
CA THR A 775 -2.30 -40.04 40.64
C THR A 775 -1.59 -39.89 39.30
N GLN A 776 -1.29 -41.01 38.64
CA GLN A 776 -0.19 -41.14 37.67
C GLN A 776 -0.60 -41.85 36.37
N SER A 777 0.01 -41.40 35.28
CA SER A 777 0.46 -42.21 34.11
C SER A 777 -0.53 -42.78 33.09
N ALA A 778 -0.01 -42.81 31.84
CA ALA A 778 -0.30 -43.74 30.74
C ALA A 778 -1.65 -43.66 30.00
N LEU A 779 -1.64 -42.91 28.88
CA LEU A 779 -1.43 -43.53 27.56
C LEU A 779 -0.68 -42.56 26.63
#